data_AF-A0A397DBJ2-F1
#
_entry.id   AF-A0A397DBJ2-F1
#
_cell.length_a   1.000
_cell.length_b   1.000
_cell.length_c   1.000
_cell.angle_alpha   90.00
_cell.angle_beta   90.00
_cell.angle_gamma   90.00
#
_symmetry.space_group_name_H-M   'P 1'
#
loop_
_entity.id
_entity.type
_entity.pdbx_description
1 polymer ?
#
loop_
_entity_poly.entity_id
_entity_poly.type
_entity_poly.pdbx_seq_one_letter_code
_entity_poly.pdbx_strand_id
1 'polypeptide(L)'
;MGTWQKHTKGFGMKMLAKMGFKGRLGKDEQGVAAPVAVKARPNQMGLGFGDFKEAVTLKQNKEIERELHGKVEGDDVEADDSTGQPPDDGSWRKRIPGASIPTSSRKRKRKTIDDVLEEEKSAIDLVVDMRGPVAQVYTDGMGSVSSSSTMPTTTPLLGQEILHNVRHIVNQTEGSIRALHAKISMDRARIQALRAAHAVDAGTLRQNQVAANNVASLVSGLQTLQSTLQNEFHGNIWAIQAIVSTTVTLRTSFPTEFEAHRVIDVVPSLGLPLLQAMASSWHPLRVDASAMDLRGGFRMLQECLVTCVAPLEDTSERGVFAINVDSTNRHDQIYDHLVRQALLPKIVSALHRWDVQTAPPCLALIEFLRGFVPAVMVESILTNHVLPRLQHAVRHCDRVADVECIHDWLLPWREHFDATLFAADLYPVIRETLARTLIKWHPNDSSVFAVLLPWREVWTPEDFALFTHKHIVKKLVRVLNREFHINPKAQDLEPLEWVLAWHRVLPDRQFVALLEAEFFTKWLKVLAEWVAQNPLNVAAEMLTWYSGWKALFDEFDLLQEERICMQFHGALQLMQCVQQAATLPGLKLLPPTYEDALLRGKKRAAPVHPKHDLHGTVNMRDVVEEFAMQHNIEFAPTKHKSVDGRQVYAFGRQHIVIDHSLLFVESTKGQFDPIDIDELVKKA
;
A
#
# COMPACT_ATOMS: atom_id res chain seq x y z
N MET A 1 -37.48 22.43 -10.16
CA MET A 1 -37.26 21.95 -8.77
C MET A 1 -36.94 20.47 -8.83
N GLY A 2 -35.75 20.03 -8.39
CA GLY A 2 -35.37 18.62 -8.42
C GLY A 2 -36.24 17.78 -7.48
N THR A 3 -36.78 16.67 -7.98
CA THR A 3 -37.69 15.76 -7.26
C THR A 3 -37.11 15.21 -5.95
N TRP A 4 -35.78 15.13 -5.83
CA TRP A 4 -35.05 14.66 -4.65
C TRP A 4 -35.13 15.59 -3.42
N GLN A 5 -35.63 16.82 -3.56
CA GLN A 5 -35.83 17.75 -2.44
C GLN A 5 -37.23 17.69 -1.81
N LYS A 6 -38.13 16.85 -2.32
CA LYS A 6 -39.49 16.73 -1.76
C LYS A 6 -39.55 16.38 -0.27
N HIS A 7 -38.47 15.81 0.29
CA HIS A 7 -38.40 15.37 1.69
C HIS A 7 -37.26 15.99 2.50
N THR A 8 -36.55 17.01 2.00
CA THR A 8 -35.43 17.67 2.74
C THR A 8 -35.63 19.18 2.86
N LYS A 9 -35.20 19.77 3.99
CA LYS A 9 -35.36 21.21 4.32
C LYS A 9 -34.50 22.18 3.49
N GLY A 10 -34.19 21.85 2.23
CA GLY A 10 -33.51 22.75 1.29
C GLY A 10 -32.01 22.98 1.54
N PHE A 11 -31.37 22.20 2.43
CA PHE A 11 -29.92 22.30 2.69
C PHE A 11 -29.09 21.97 1.44
N GLY A 12 -29.42 20.89 0.73
CA GLY A 12 -28.76 20.50 -0.52
C GLY A 12 -28.87 21.58 -1.60
N MET A 13 -30.00 22.30 -1.67
CA MET A 13 -30.16 23.41 -2.62
C MET A 13 -29.26 24.60 -2.28
N LYS A 14 -29.19 24.98 -1.00
CA LYS A 14 -28.33 26.08 -0.56
C LYS A 14 -26.84 25.78 -0.78
N MET A 15 -26.44 24.52 -0.63
CA MET A 15 -25.08 24.08 -0.93
C MET A 15 -24.77 24.10 -2.42
N LEU A 16 -25.68 23.58 -3.26
CA LEU A 16 -25.55 23.63 -4.72
C LEU A 16 -25.55 25.07 -5.26
N ALA A 17 -26.39 25.95 -4.72
CA ALA A 17 -26.41 27.37 -5.06
C ALA A 17 -25.07 28.06 -4.71
N LYS A 18 -24.46 27.72 -3.57
CA LYS A 18 -23.11 28.20 -3.21
C LYS A 18 -22.01 27.67 -4.14
N MET A 19 -22.22 26.52 -4.78
CA MET A 19 -21.31 25.95 -5.78
C MET A 19 -21.65 26.38 -7.22
N GLY A 20 -22.56 27.36 -7.41
CA GLY A 20 -22.87 27.96 -8.71
C GLY A 20 -23.99 27.28 -9.50
N PHE A 21 -24.76 26.37 -8.89
CA PHE A 21 -25.85 25.67 -9.57
C PHE A 21 -27.08 26.58 -9.75
N LYS A 22 -27.43 26.88 -11.01
CA LYS A 22 -28.62 27.67 -11.42
C LYS A 22 -29.63 26.88 -12.28
N GLY A 23 -29.50 25.55 -12.34
CA GLY A 23 -30.35 24.68 -13.15
C GLY A 23 -29.58 23.74 -14.08
N ARG A 24 -28.26 23.96 -14.25
CA ARG A 24 -27.31 23.07 -14.93
C ARG A 24 -26.08 22.85 -14.05
N LEU A 25 -25.35 21.76 -14.28
CA LEU A 25 -24.17 21.40 -13.48
C LEU A 25 -22.97 22.29 -13.88
N GLY A 26 -22.25 22.84 -12.91
CA GLY A 26 -21.05 23.68 -13.12
C GLY A 26 -21.30 25.19 -13.03
N LYS A 27 -20.24 25.93 -12.68
CA LYS A 27 -20.25 27.39 -12.45
C LYS A 27 -20.65 28.21 -13.68
N ASP A 28 -20.39 27.67 -14.88
CA ASP A 28 -20.67 28.28 -16.18
C ASP A 28 -21.81 27.57 -16.94
N GLU A 29 -22.65 26.79 -16.25
CA GLU A 29 -23.84 26.11 -16.81
C GLU A 29 -23.57 25.11 -17.96
N GLN A 30 -22.34 24.62 -18.09
CA GLN A 30 -21.91 23.74 -19.20
C GLN A 30 -22.30 22.26 -19.04
N GLY A 31 -22.70 21.82 -17.85
CA GLY A 31 -23.03 20.43 -17.59
C GLY A 31 -24.43 20.04 -18.02
N VAL A 32 -24.52 19.09 -18.95
CA VAL A 32 -25.77 18.50 -19.46
C VAL A 32 -26.24 17.38 -18.54
N ALA A 33 -27.45 17.49 -17.96
CA ALA A 33 -28.00 16.48 -17.06
C ALA A 33 -28.68 15.28 -17.76
N ALA A 34 -28.99 15.39 -19.06
CA ALA A 34 -29.66 14.34 -19.83
C ALA A 34 -28.99 14.21 -21.23
N PRO A 35 -28.23 13.14 -21.53
CA PRO A 35 -27.30 13.17 -22.67
C PRO A 35 -27.90 13.01 -24.07
N VAL A 36 -29.20 12.71 -24.26
CA VAL A 36 -29.72 12.38 -25.61
C VAL A 36 -31.17 12.83 -25.82
N ALA A 37 -31.40 13.70 -26.81
CA ALA A 37 -32.72 13.97 -27.39
C ALA A 37 -32.85 13.25 -28.73
N VAL A 38 -33.90 12.45 -28.92
CA VAL A 38 -34.14 11.71 -30.17
C VAL A 38 -34.85 12.62 -31.19
N LYS A 39 -34.16 12.95 -32.28
CA LYS A 39 -34.76 13.60 -33.46
C LYS A 39 -35.28 12.55 -34.42
N ALA A 40 -36.60 12.48 -34.59
CA ALA A 40 -37.21 11.73 -35.67
C ALA A 40 -37.31 12.62 -36.92
N ARG A 41 -36.83 12.12 -38.05
CA ARG A 41 -37.02 12.72 -39.38
C ARG A 41 -38.40 12.31 -39.91
N PRO A 42 -39.18 13.20 -40.55
CA PRO A 42 -40.37 12.80 -41.28
C PRO A 42 -40.02 11.84 -42.42
N ASN A 43 -40.92 10.91 -42.74
CA ASN A 43 -40.68 9.91 -43.78
C ASN A 43 -40.46 10.56 -45.17
N GLN A 44 -39.48 10.02 -45.92
CA GLN A 44 -39.06 10.38 -47.29
C GLN A 44 -38.33 11.72 -47.50
N MET A 45 -37.25 12.00 -46.76
CA MET A 45 -36.26 13.03 -47.16
C MET A 45 -34.81 12.56 -47.01
N GLY A 46 -33.99 12.86 -48.04
CA GLY A 46 -32.57 12.47 -48.16
C GLY A 46 -31.59 13.47 -47.54
N LEU A 47 -30.35 13.01 -47.29
CA LEU A 47 -29.32 13.63 -46.44
C LEU A 47 -28.75 15.01 -46.87
N GLY A 48 -29.30 15.69 -47.88
CA GLY A 48 -28.67 16.85 -48.52
C GLY A 48 -29.42 18.18 -48.49
N PHE A 49 -30.48 18.34 -47.70
CA PHE A 49 -31.32 19.56 -47.76
C PHE A 49 -31.09 20.49 -46.56
N GLY A 50 -30.67 21.72 -46.84
CA GLY A 50 -30.26 22.72 -45.87
C GLY A 50 -31.37 23.32 -44.99
N ASP A 51 -30.92 23.85 -43.85
CA ASP A 51 -31.55 24.75 -42.89
C ASP A 51 -33.09 24.72 -42.77
N PHE A 52 -33.60 23.67 -42.11
CA PHE A 52 -35.00 23.63 -41.69
C PHE A 52 -35.14 23.87 -40.17
N LYS A 53 -36.00 24.81 -39.79
CA LYS A 53 -36.38 25.11 -38.39
C LYS A 53 -37.36 24.05 -37.88
N GLU A 54 -36.96 23.38 -36.80
CA GLU A 54 -37.58 22.16 -36.28
C GLU A 54 -38.83 22.39 -35.42
N ALA A 55 -39.72 21.41 -35.46
CA ALA A 55 -41.01 21.40 -34.78
C ALA A 55 -40.88 21.04 -33.28
N VAL A 56 -41.37 21.96 -32.44
CA VAL A 56 -41.37 21.95 -30.96
C VAL A 56 -42.49 21.08 -30.35
N THR A 57 -43.07 20.13 -31.09
CA THR A 57 -44.38 19.55 -30.71
C THR A 57 -44.35 18.17 -30.05
N LEU A 58 -43.20 17.51 -29.94
CA LEU A 58 -43.07 16.21 -29.25
C LEU A 58 -43.21 16.36 -27.73
N LYS A 59 -43.96 15.46 -27.07
CA LYS A 59 -44.19 15.48 -25.60
C LYS A 59 -42.90 15.51 -24.79
N GLN A 60 -41.88 14.75 -25.18
CA GLN A 60 -40.57 14.77 -24.52
C GLN A 60 -39.86 16.12 -24.68
N ASN A 61 -39.95 16.76 -25.86
CA ASN A 61 -39.36 18.09 -26.08
C ASN A 61 -40.15 19.20 -25.37
N LYS A 62 -41.49 19.08 -25.26
CA LYS A 62 -42.34 19.97 -24.45
C LYS A 62 -42.09 19.82 -22.96
N GLU A 63 -41.79 18.62 -22.48
CA GLU A 63 -41.38 18.36 -21.09
C GLU A 63 -40.03 19.02 -20.82
N ILE A 64 -39.06 18.83 -21.73
CA ILE A 64 -37.72 19.44 -21.66
C ILE A 64 -37.79 20.97 -21.74
N GLU A 65 -38.62 21.56 -22.61
CA GLU A 65 -38.83 23.02 -22.66
C GLU A 65 -39.56 23.57 -21.43
N ARG A 66 -40.52 22.83 -20.89
CA ARG A 66 -41.24 23.18 -19.65
C ARG A 66 -40.29 23.11 -18.43
N GLU A 67 -39.29 22.24 -18.45
CA GLU A 67 -38.21 22.17 -17.47
C GLU A 67 -37.13 23.25 -17.67
N LEU A 68 -36.85 23.65 -18.91
CA LEU A 68 -35.86 24.67 -19.27
C LEU A 68 -36.32 26.12 -19.04
N HIS A 69 -37.59 26.44 -19.32
CA HIS A 69 -38.09 27.83 -19.29
C HIS A 69 -38.97 28.19 -18.09
N GLY A 70 -39.34 27.22 -17.23
CA GLY A 70 -40.18 27.48 -16.06
C GLY A 70 -41.63 27.84 -16.41
N LYS A 71 -42.56 27.50 -15.51
CA LYS A 71 -44.01 27.74 -15.70
C LYS A 71 -44.31 29.22 -15.92
N VAL A 72 -44.96 29.55 -17.04
CA VAL A 72 -45.85 30.70 -17.14
C VAL A 72 -47.20 30.23 -16.61
N GLU A 73 -47.67 30.91 -15.57
CA GLU A 73 -48.98 30.72 -14.95
C GLU A 73 -50.10 31.15 -15.91
N GLY A 74 -51.22 30.41 -15.87
CA GLY A 74 -52.47 30.76 -16.55
C GLY A 74 -53.38 29.54 -16.71
N ASP A 75 -54.27 29.37 -15.72
CA ASP A 75 -55.58 28.69 -15.74
C ASP A 75 -55.62 27.18 -16.12
N ASP A 76 -56.23 26.24 -15.39
CA ASP A 76 -57.27 26.31 -14.36
C ASP A 76 -57.18 25.07 -13.44
N VAL A 77 -57.28 25.33 -12.13
CA VAL A 77 -58.24 24.77 -11.16
C VAL A 77 -58.49 23.24 -11.12
N GLU A 78 -58.02 22.66 -10.00
CA GLU A 78 -58.65 21.68 -9.08
C GLU A 78 -59.29 20.38 -9.66
N ALA A 79 -59.37 19.24 -8.97
CA ALA A 79 -59.38 19.01 -7.54
C ALA A 79 -58.80 17.63 -7.20
N ASP A 80 -58.29 17.60 -5.99
CA ASP A 80 -57.92 16.48 -5.14
C ASP A 80 -59.08 15.47 -4.97
N ASP A 81 -58.80 14.16 -5.01
CA ASP A 81 -59.31 13.30 -3.94
C ASP A 81 -58.51 12.00 -3.83
N SER A 82 -58.38 11.64 -2.57
CA SER A 82 -57.62 10.61 -1.92
C SER A 82 -58.35 9.27 -1.84
N THR A 83 -57.56 8.20 -1.69
CA THR A 83 -57.89 6.91 -1.03
C THR A 83 -59.05 6.06 -1.55
N GLY A 84 -58.73 4.84 -2.00
CA GLY A 84 -59.70 3.75 -2.08
C GLY A 84 -59.26 2.60 -2.98
N GLN A 85 -58.97 1.44 -2.38
CA GLN A 85 -58.80 0.15 -3.05
C GLN A 85 -59.93 -0.16 -4.06
N PRO A 86 -59.65 -0.85 -5.18
CA PRO A 86 -60.69 -1.58 -5.89
C PRO A 86 -60.68 -3.05 -5.48
N PRO A 87 -61.84 -3.67 -5.18
CA PRO A 87 -62.04 -5.07 -5.45
C PRO A 87 -62.54 -5.27 -6.88
N ASP A 88 -62.21 -6.44 -7.39
CA ASP A 88 -62.79 -7.14 -8.54
C ASP A 88 -64.31 -6.91 -8.67
N ASP A 89 -64.81 -6.71 -9.89
CA ASP A 89 -65.52 -7.78 -10.59
C ASP A 89 -65.85 -7.40 -12.04
N GLY A 90 -65.85 -8.42 -12.89
CA GLY A 90 -66.12 -8.31 -14.32
C GLY A 90 -67.60 -8.23 -14.67
N SER A 91 -67.81 -8.08 -15.98
CA SER A 91 -69.05 -8.31 -16.75
C SER A 91 -70.06 -7.15 -16.84
N TRP A 92 -70.27 -6.61 -18.06
CA TRP A 92 -71.41 -6.97 -18.94
C TRP A 92 -71.36 -6.18 -20.26
N ARG A 93 -71.95 -6.80 -21.30
CA ARG A 93 -71.89 -6.45 -22.72
C ARG A 93 -72.86 -5.33 -23.15
N LYS A 94 -72.43 -4.59 -24.19
CA LYS A 94 -73.17 -3.99 -25.32
C LYS A 94 -74.68 -3.73 -25.18
N ARG A 95 -75.08 -2.45 -25.30
CA ARG A 95 -76.14 -1.98 -26.24
C ARG A 95 -75.85 -0.55 -26.72
N ILE A 96 -76.08 -0.31 -28.01
CA ILE A 96 -76.21 0.97 -28.74
C ILE A 96 -77.54 0.80 -29.51
N PRO A 97 -78.52 1.75 -29.56
CA PRO A 97 -78.41 2.92 -30.45
C PRO A 97 -79.21 4.20 -30.11
N GLY A 98 -78.74 5.35 -30.63
CA GLY A 98 -79.56 6.56 -30.79
C GLY A 98 -78.82 7.91 -30.80
N ALA A 99 -78.50 8.41 -32.00
CA ALA A 99 -78.41 9.81 -32.44
C ALA A 99 -77.47 10.86 -31.75
N SER A 100 -76.40 11.22 -32.50
CA SER A 100 -75.77 12.54 -32.75
C SER A 100 -75.51 13.51 -31.57
N ILE A 101 -74.28 13.99 -31.33
CA ILE A 101 -73.57 15.12 -32.00
C ILE A 101 -72.05 15.06 -31.63
N PRO A 102 -71.10 15.56 -32.45
CA PRO A 102 -69.71 15.10 -32.49
C PRO A 102 -68.73 15.98 -31.70
N THR A 103 -67.82 15.38 -30.93
CA THR A 103 -66.56 16.02 -30.53
C THR A 103 -65.38 15.06 -30.62
N SER A 104 -64.44 15.48 -31.46
CA SER A 104 -63.15 14.89 -31.79
C SER A 104 -62.24 14.64 -30.58
N SER A 105 -61.81 13.38 -30.39
CA SER A 105 -60.38 13.03 -30.27
C SER A 105 -60.22 11.50 -30.12
N ARG A 106 -59.88 10.84 -31.23
CA ARG A 106 -59.65 9.39 -31.30
C ARG A 106 -58.46 8.98 -30.42
N LYS A 107 -58.73 8.34 -29.29
CA LYS A 107 -57.82 7.35 -28.68
C LYS A 107 -57.59 6.24 -29.72
N ARG A 108 -56.32 5.98 -30.06
CA ARG A 108 -55.91 4.93 -31.01
C ARG A 108 -56.42 3.56 -30.53
N LYS A 109 -57.51 3.09 -31.15
CA LYS A 109 -57.94 1.68 -31.12
C LYS A 109 -56.94 0.89 -31.98
N ARG A 110 -56.41 -0.21 -31.44
CA ARG A 110 -55.63 -1.17 -32.24
C ARG A 110 -56.58 -1.76 -33.29
N LYS A 111 -56.28 -1.55 -34.57
CA LYS A 111 -57.05 -2.13 -35.69
C LYS A 111 -56.93 -3.64 -35.63
N THR A 112 -58.07 -4.32 -35.69
CA THR A 112 -58.16 -5.76 -35.85
C THR A 112 -58.11 -6.12 -37.33
N ILE A 113 -57.69 -7.34 -37.67
CA ILE A 113 -57.46 -7.78 -39.07
C ILE A 113 -58.73 -7.61 -39.94
N ASP A 114 -59.93 -7.71 -39.37
CA ASP A 114 -61.20 -7.44 -40.07
C ASP A 114 -61.39 -5.96 -40.45
N ASP A 115 -60.86 -5.00 -39.68
CA ASP A 115 -60.95 -3.57 -40.00
C ASP A 115 -60.05 -3.18 -41.19
N VAL A 116 -59.00 -3.95 -41.47
CA VAL A 116 -58.09 -3.71 -42.61
C VAL A 116 -58.68 -4.28 -43.91
N LEU A 117 -59.38 -5.41 -43.81
CA LEU A 117 -60.05 -6.05 -44.96
C LEU A 117 -61.29 -5.27 -45.44
N GLU A 118 -61.94 -4.48 -44.57
CA GLU A 118 -63.03 -3.58 -44.99
C GLU A 118 -62.52 -2.30 -45.67
N GLU A 119 -61.34 -1.79 -45.30
CA GLU A 119 -60.78 -0.59 -45.93
C GLU A 119 -60.24 -0.84 -47.35
N GLU A 120 -59.70 -2.03 -47.64
CA GLU A 120 -59.20 -2.40 -48.99
C GLU A 120 -60.28 -2.45 -50.08
N LYS A 121 -61.57 -2.54 -49.72
CA LYS A 121 -62.68 -2.52 -50.70
C LYS A 121 -63.07 -1.12 -51.19
N SER A 122 -62.48 -0.06 -50.63
CA SER A 122 -62.97 1.32 -50.83
C SER A 122 -62.04 2.26 -51.60
N ALA A 123 -60.90 1.78 -52.11
CA ALA A 123 -59.97 2.60 -52.89
C ALA A 123 -59.97 2.18 -54.38
N ILE A 124 -60.91 2.74 -55.14
CA ILE A 124 -60.86 2.80 -56.61
C ILE A 124 -60.78 4.28 -56.97
N ASP A 125 -59.64 4.74 -57.49
CA ASP A 125 -59.38 6.14 -57.83
C ASP A 125 -60.03 6.52 -59.18
N LEU A 126 -60.84 7.59 -59.17
CA LEU A 126 -61.58 8.12 -60.31
C LEU A 126 -60.73 9.14 -61.10
N VAL A 127 -60.48 8.92 -62.39
CA VAL A 127 -59.72 9.85 -63.25
C VAL A 127 -60.62 10.39 -64.37
N VAL A 128 -60.72 11.71 -64.51
CA VAL A 128 -61.58 12.39 -65.50
C VAL A 128 -60.74 13.06 -66.58
N ASP A 129 -60.95 12.70 -67.85
CA ASP A 129 -60.30 13.32 -69.02
C ASP A 129 -61.24 14.33 -69.69
N MET A 130 -60.73 15.54 -69.96
CA MET A 130 -61.47 16.73 -70.38
C MET A 130 -61.06 17.27 -71.75
N ARG A 131 -60.35 16.50 -72.58
CA ARG A 131 -59.84 16.97 -73.89
C ARG A 131 -60.81 16.81 -75.08
N GLY A 132 -62.05 16.39 -74.84
CA GLY A 132 -63.12 16.32 -75.84
C GLY A 132 -64.32 17.20 -75.47
N PRO A 133 -65.29 17.42 -76.39
CA PRO A 133 -66.46 18.27 -76.14
C PRO A 133 -67.41 17.73 -75.05
N VAL A 134 -67.17 16.52 -74.50
CA VAL A 134 -67.87 15.94 -73.35
C VAL A 134 -66.87 15.23 -72.45
N ALA A 135 -66.96 15.47 -71.13
CA ALA A 135 -66.10 14.87 -70.11
C ALA A 135 -66.33 13.36 -69.98
N GLN A 136 -65.28 12.55 -70.04
CA GLN A 136 -65.35 11.10 -69.79
C GLN A 136 -64.62 10.73 -68.50
N VAL A 137 -65.28 9.91 -67.68
CA VAL A 137 -64.83 9.48 -66.35
C VAL A 137 -64.39 8.03 -66.43
N TYR A 138 -63.13 7.74 -66.11
CA TYR A 138 -62.58 6.40 -66.06
C TYR A 138 -62.53 5.93 -64.60
N THR A 139 -63.23 4.84 -64.31
CA THR A 139 -63.31 4.25 -62.96
C THR A 139 -62.28 3.17 -62.70
N ASP A 140 -61.50 2.74 -63.70
CA ASP A 140 -60.45 1.72 -63.51
C ASP A 140 -59.11 2.25 -64.03
N GLY A 141 -58.13 2.32 -63.12
CA GLY A 141 -56.80 2.88 -63.35
C GLY A 141 -55.93 2.05 -64.30
N MET A 142 -56.27 2.01 -65.59
CA MET A 142 -55.35 1.63 -66.66
C MET A 142 -55.71 2.36 -67.97
N GLY A 143 -55.03 3.48 -68.23
CA GLY A 143 -55.14 4.25 -69.46
C GLY A 143 -53.81 4.39 -70.20
N SER A 144 -53.56 3.50 -71.16
CA SER A 144 -52.64 3.64 -72.33
C SER A 144 -52.57 2.27 -73.02
N VAL A 145 -52.81 2.04 -74.31
CA VAL A 145 -52.77 2.88 -75.51
C VAL A 145 -53.78 2.29 -76.50
N SER A 146 -54.70 3.11 -77.02
CA SER A 146 -55.46 2.78 -78.22
C SER A 146 -55.64 4.06 -79.03
N SER A 147 -54.75 4.27 -79.98
CA SER A 147 -55.03 5.16 -81.11
C SER A 147 -53.96 5.05 -82.18
N SER A 148 -54.10 4.08 -83.08
CA SER A 148 -54.25 4.40 -84.51
C SER A 148 -54.54 3.15 -85.33
N SER A 149 -55.71 3.17 -85.99
CA SER A 149 -55.93 2.80 -87.41
C SER A 149 -57.15 1.91 -87.63
N THR A 150 -58.19 2.55 -88.18
CA THR A 150 -58.87 2.14 -89.42
C THR A 150 -59.11 0.63 -89.66
N MET A 151 -60.23 0.11 -89.11
CA MET A 151 -61.01 -1.11 -89.47
C MET A 151 -60.26 -2.48 -89.46
N PRO A 152 -60.96 -3.64 -89.49
CA PRO A 152 -62.24 -4.11 -88.90
C PRO A 152 -61.92 -4.86 -87.57
N THR A 153 -62.77 -5.55 -86.81
CA THR A 153 -62.87 -7.04 -86.76
C THR A 153 -63.59 -7.52 -85.47
N THR A 154 -64.43 -8.55 -85.67
CA THR A 154 -64.92 -9.61 -84.74
C THR A 154 -65.57 -9.22 -83.41
N THR A 155 -66.87 -9.52 -83.31
CA THR A 155 -67.54 -9.90 -82.06
C THR A 155 -66.67 -10.82 -81.21
N PRO A 156 -66.51 -10.59 -79.89
CA PRO A 156 -65.71 -11.47 -79.04
C PRO A 156 -66.34 -12.86 -79.07
N LEU A 157 -65.52 -13.87 -79.36
CA LEU A 157 -65.97 -15.27 -79.44
C LEU A 157 -66.54 -15.68 -78.08
N LEU A 158 -67.79 -16.14 -78.07
CA LEU A 158 -68.48 -16.67 -76.89
C LEU A 158 -67.57 -17.63 -76.14
N GLY A 159 -67.19 -17.27 -74.91
CA GLY A 159 -66.31 -18.06 -74.05
C GLY A 159 -65.07 -17.32 -73.52
N GLN A 160 -64.58 -16.26 -74.18
CA GLN A 160 -63.38 -15.54 -73.71
C GLN A 160 -63.61 -14.75 -72.41
N GLU A 161 -64.77 -14.11 -72.23
CA GLU A 161 -65.12 -13.42 -70.97
C GLU A 161 -65.34 -14.40 -69.82
N ILE A 162 -65.93 -15.56 -70.10
CA ILE A 162 -66.09 -16.64 -69.10
C ILE A 162 -64.72 -17.20 -68.72
N LEU A 163 -63.82 -17.42 -69.69
CA LEU A 163 -62.45 -17.84 -69.43
C LEU A 163 -61.67 -16.81 -68.61
N HIS A 164 -61.87 -15.52 -68.88
CA HIS A 164 -61.26 -14.44 -68.09
C HIS A 164 -61.79 -14.43 -66.66
N ASN A 165 -63.12 -14.50 -66.47
CA ASN A 165 -63.75 -14.53 -65.14
C ASN A 165 -63.34 -15.77 -64.34
N VAL A 166 -63.33 -16.95 -64.98
CA VAL A 166 -62.84 -18.20 -64.36
C VAL A 166 -61.37 -18.06 -64.00
N ARG A 167 -60.53 -17.50 -64.89
CA ARG A 167 -59.10 -17.31 -64.61
C ARG A 167 -58.86 -16.28 -63.50
N HIS A 168 -59.67 -15.24 -63.41
CA HIS A 168 -59.63 -14.27 -62.33
C HIS A 168 -59.98 -14.92 -60.99
N ILE A 169 -61.06 -15.69 -60.93
CA ILE A 169 -61.45 -16.45 -59.72
C ILE A 169 -60.35 -17.45 -59.33
N VAL A 170 -59.76 -18.15 -60.31
CA VAL A 170 -58.64 -19.06 -60.07
C VAL A 170 -57.43 -18.31 -59.53
N ASN A 171 -57.06 -17.16 -60.10
CA ASN A 171 -55.93 -16.37 -59.63
C ASN A 171 -56.19 -15.78 -58.22
N GLN A 172 -57.42 -15.34 -57.92
CA GLN A 172 -57.81 -14.80 -56.62
C GLN A 172 -57.84 -15.89 -55.54
N THR A 173 -58.37 -17.07 -55.87
CA THR A 173 -58.37 -18.23 -54.96
C THR A 173 -56.96 -18.77 -54.76
N GLU A 174 -56.14 -18.83 -55.80
CA GLU A 174 -54.73 -19.21 -55.72
C GLU A 174 -53.91 -18.20 -54.89
N GLY A 175 -54.12 -16.89 -55.09
CA GLY A 175 -53.53 -15.84 -54.25
C GLY A 175 -53.93 -15.97 -52.78
N SER A 176 -55.22 -16.25 -52.52
CA SER A 176 -55.73 -16.49 -51.16
C SER A 176 -55.13 -17.75 -50.53
N ILE A 177 -54.96 -18.83 -51.29
CA ILE A 177 -54.32 -20.07 -50.83
C ILE A 177 -52.85 -19.82 -50.48
N ARG A 178 -52.10 -19.09 -51.32
CA ARG A 178 -50.70 -18.74 -51.04
C ARG A 178 -50.57 -17.84 -49.81
N ALA A 179 -51.45 -16.84 -49.66
CA ALA A 179 -51.47 -15.97 -48.49
C ALA A 179 -51.80 -16.74 -47.20
N LEU A 180 -52.80 -17.63 -47.24
CA LEU A 180 -53.12 -18.52 -46.12
C LEU A 180 -51.98 -19.48 -45.81
N HIS A 181 -51.32 -20.05 -46.82
CA HIS A 181 -50.18 -20.93 -46.63
C HIS A 181 -48.98 -20.20 -45.99
N ALA A 182 -48.66 -18.99 -46.45
CA ALA A 182 -47.63 -18.14 -45.86
C ALA A 182 -47.97 -17.80 -44.39
N LYS A 183 -49.24 -17.48 -44.10
CA LYS A 183 -49.73 -17.23 -42.74
C LYS A 183 -49.59 -18.46 -41.85
N ILE A 184 -50.01 -19.64 -42.33
CA ILE A 184 -49.86 -20.91 -41.60
C ILE A 184 -48.38 -21.22 -41.34
N SER A 185 -47.50 -20.96 -42.31
CA SER A 185 -46.05 -21.13 -42.16
C SER A 185 -45.48 -20.20 -41.08
N MET A 186 -45.82 -18.91 -41.11
CA MET A 186 -45.41 -17.93 -40.09
C MET A 186 -45.95 -18.30 -38.70
N ASP A 187 -47.21 -18.71 -38.58
CA ASP A 187 -47.82 -19.11 -37.32
C ASP A 187 -47.18 -20.39 -36.77
N ARG A 188 -46.84 -21.36 -37.63
CA ARG A 188 -46.08 -22.56 -37.23
C ARG A 188 -44.69 -22.20 -36.72
N ALA A 189 -43.96 -21.32 -37.43
CA ALA A 189 -42.64 -20.85 -36.98
C ALA A 189 -42.74 -20.09 -35.65
N ARG A 190 -43.78 -19.26 -35.46
CA ARG A 190 -44.04 -18.56 -34.20
C ARG A 190 -44.33 -19.52 -33.05
N ILE A 191 -45.16 -20.54 -33.27
CA ILE A 191 -45.45 -21.57 -32.26
C ILE A 191 -44.17 -22.34 -31.90
N GLN A 192 -43.33 -22.67 -32.87
CA GLN A 192 -42.06 -23.34 -32.62
C GLN A 192 -41.10 -22.48 -31.80
N ALA A 193 -40.98 -21.18 -32.11
CA ALA A 193 -40.18 -20.23 -31.34
C ALA A 193 -40.71 -20.08 -29.90
N LEU A 194 -42.03 -19.98 -29.71
CA LEU A 194 -42.65 -19.90 -28.38
C LEU A 194 -42.44 -21.19 -27.56
N ARG A 195 -42.51 -22.36 -28.21
CA ARG A 195 -42.21 -23.64 -27.53
C ARG A 195 -40.75 -23.74 -27.11
N ALA A 196 -39.82 -23.29 -27.95
CA ALA A 196 -38.41 -23.24 -27.61
C ALA A 196 -38.15 -22.30 -26.41
N ALA A 197 -38.74 -21.10 -26.43
CA ALA A 197 -38.65 -20.15 -25.30
C ALA A 197 -39.24 -20.73 -24.01
N HIS A 198 -40.44 -21.32 -24.07
CA HIS A 198 -41.06 -21.97 -22.91
C HIS A 198 -40.22 -23.13 -22.36
N ALA A 199 -39.55 -23.91 -23.22
CA ALA A 199 -38.66 -24.98 -22.77
C ALA A 199 -37.44 -24.44 -22.01
N VAL A 200 -36.87 -23.32 -22.45
CA VAL A 200 -35.78 -22.62 -21.75
C VAL A 200 -36.26 -22.05 -20.41
N ASP A 201 -37.41 -21.37 -20.41
CA ASP A 201 -38.00 -20.79 -19.20
C ASP A 201 -38.37 -21.87 -18.17
N ALA A 202 -38.94 -23.00 -18.61
CA ALA A 202 -39.22 -24.14 -17.74
C ALA A 202 -37.94 -24.79 -17.18
N GLY A 203 -36.85 -24.79 -17.97
CA GLY A 203 -35.53 -25.24 -17.52
C GLY A 203 -34.95 -24.35 -16.43
N THR A 204 -34.97 -23.03 -16.63
CA THR A 204 -34.48 -22.04 -15.64
C THR A 204 -35.32 -22.03 -14.37
N LEU A 205 -36.65 -22.17 -14.47
CA LEU A 205 -37.53 -22.27 -13.31
C LEU A 205 -37.20 -23.52 -12.47
N ARG A 206 -36.94 -24.67 -13.09
CA ARG A 206 -36.53 -25.88 -12.37
C ARG A 206 -35.20 -25.70 -11.66
N GLN A 207 -34.21 -25.10 -12.32
CA GLN A 207 -32.91 -24.80 -11.70
C GLN A 207 -33.07 -23.85 -10.51
N ASN A 208 -33.86 -22.78 -10.67
CA ASN A 208 -34.16 -21.84 -9.58
C ASN A 208 -34.91 -22.51 -8.42
N GLN A 209 -35.82 -23.45 -8.70
CA GLN A 209 -36.54 -24.19 -7.66
C GLN A 209 -35.60 -25.10 -6.86
N VAL A 210 -34.65 -25.78 -7.53
CA VAL A 210 -33.63 -26.60 -6.86
C VAL A 210 -32.72 -25.71 -6.00
N ALA A 211 -32.24 -24.59 -6.55
CA ALA A 211 -31.43 -23.63 -5.79
C ALA A 211 -32.20 -23.08 -4.58
N ALA A 212 -33.49 -22.77 -4.72
CA ALA A 212 -34.32 -22.29 -3.60
C ALA A 212 -34.47 -23.35 -2.49
N ASN A 213 -34.64 -24.63 -2.85
CA ASN A 213 -34.69 -25.72 -1.88
C ASN A 213 -33.34 -25.94 -1.18
N ASN A 214 -32.23 -25.81 -1.92
CA ASN A 214 -30.87 -25.89 -1.37
C ASN A 214 -30.63 -24.73 -0.38
N VAL A 215 -31.01 -23.51 -0.72
CA VAL A 215 -30.92 -22.34 0.17
C VAL A 215 -31.81 -22.50 1.40
N ALA A 216 -33.03 -23.03 1.26
CA ALA A 216 -33.91 -23.32 2.40
C ALA A 216 -33.26 -24.35 3.36
N SER A 217 -32.59 -25.36 2.80
CA SER A 217 -31.84 -26.36 3.57
C SER A 217 -30.66 -25.73 4.30
N LEU A 218 -29.89 -24.85 3.63
CA LEU A 218 -28.80 -24.07 4.25
C LEU A 218 -29.28 -23.22 5.44
N VAL A 219 -30.38 -22.48 5.25
CA VAL A 219 -30.98 -21.65 6.30
C VAL A 219 -31.43 -22.51 7.48
N SER A 220 -32.08 -23.65 7.21
CA SER A 220 -32.52 -24.55 8.28
C SER A 220 -31.35 -25.15 9.07
N GLY A 221 -30.24 -25.46 8.41
CA GLY A 221 -29.01 -25.93 9.05
C GLY A 221 -28.40 -24.86 9.97
N LEU A 222 -28.31 -23.62 9.51
CA LEU A 222 -27.82 -22.49 10.31
C LEU A 222 -28.74 -22.15 11.49
N GLN A 223 -30.06 -22.20 11.30
CA GLN A 223 -31.03 -21.99 12.37
C GLN A 223 -30.95 -23.07 13.45
N THR A 224 -30.77 -24.33 13.03
CA THR A 224 -30.56 -25.45 13.95
C THR A 224 -29.31 -25.21 14.79
N LEU A 225 -28.20 -24.83 14.14
CA LEU A 225 -26.98 -24.47 14.86
C LEU A 225 -27.19 -23.29 15.82
N GLN A 226 -27.87 -22.22 15.40
CA GLN A 226 -28.12 -21.10 16.28
C GLN A 226 -28.90 -21.52 17.53
N SER A 227 -29.88 -22.42 17.38
CA SER A 227 -30.65 -22.94 18.51
C SER A 227 -29.82 -23.83 19.44
N THR A 228 -28.92 -24.68 18.92
CA THR A 228 -28.05 -25.52 19.74
C THR A 228 -27.02 -24.68 20.50
N LEU A 229 -26.47 -23.64 19.86
CA LEU A 229 -25.56 -22.70 20.51
C LEU A 229 -26.22 -21.91 21.64
N GLN A 230 -27.50 -21.55 21.51
CA GLN A 230 -28.25 -20.83 22.55
C GLN A 230 -28.62 -21.74 23.73
N ASN A 231 -28.91 -23.01 23.50
CA ASN A 231 -29.47 -23.92 24.50
C ASN A 231 -28.42 -24.80 25.21
N GLU A 232 -27.36 -25.23 24.53
CA GLU A 232 -26.51 -26.33 25.01
C GLU A 232 -25.06 -25.92 25.31
N PHE A 233 -24.56 -24.85 24.70
CA PHE A 233 -23.13 -24.52 24.77
C PHE A 233 -22.86 -23.09 25.25
N HIS A 234 -22.87 -22.88 26.58
CA HIS A 234 -22.35 -21.64 27.16
C HIS A 234 -20.82 -21.61 27.10
N GLY A 235 -20.24 -20.91 26.13
CA GLY A 235 -18.84 -20.44 26.16
C GLY A 235 -17.74 -21.52 26.11
N ASN A 236 -18.04 -22.73 25.61
CA ASN A 236 -17.11 -23.84 25.55
C ASN A 236 -16.59 -24.10 24.12
N ILE A 237 -15.41 -24.72 24.00
CA ILE A 237 -14.79 -25.13 22.72
C ILE A 237 -15.73 -25.96 21.85
N TRP A 238 -16.58 -26.79 22.47
CA TRP A 238 -17.56 -27.63 21.77
C TRP A 238 -18.55 -26.80 20.92
N ALA A 239 -18.87 -25.58 21.33
CA ALA A 239 -19.67 -24.65 20.51
C ALA A 239 -18.95 -24.30 19.20
N ILE A 240 -17.66 -24.00 19.30
CA ILE A 240 -16.82 -23.68 18.15
C ILE A 240 -16.69 -24.90 17.25
N GLN A 241 -16.54 -26.10 17.82
CA GLN A 241 -16.54 -27.34 17.06
C GLN A 241 -17.84 -27.56 16.30
N ALA A 242 -18.99 -27.26 16.91
CA ALA A 242 -20.29 -27.35 16.25
C ALA A 242 -20.42 -26.35 15.09
N ILE A 243 -19.90 -25.12 15.26
CA ILE A 243 -19.82 -24.14 14.17
C ILE A 243 -19.00 -24.71 13.02
N VAL A 244 -17.78 -25.16 13.30
CA VAL A 244 -16.87 -25.69 12.25
C VAL A 244 -17.45 -26.91 11.56
N SER A 245 -18.01 -27.88 12.30
CA SER A 245 -18.54 -29.10 11.71
C SER A 245 -19.73 -28.84 10.80
N THR A 246 -20.65 -27.96 11.21
CA THR A 246 -21.82 -27.61 10.41
C THR A 246 -21.43 -26.75 9.21
N THR A 247 -20.54 -25.77 9.33
CA THR A 247 -20.12 -24.94 8.20
C THR A 247 -19.38 -25.76 7.15
N VAL A 248 -18.52 -26.69 7.57
CA VAL A 248 -17.87 -27.64 6.66
C VAL A 248 -18.90 -28.56 6.01
N THR A 249 -19.88 -29.07 6.76
CA THR A 249 -20.96 -29.91 6.20
C THR A 249 -21.84 -29.14 5.20
N LEU A 250 -22.13 -27.86 5.46
CA LEU A 250 -22.90 -27.01 4.54
C LEU A 250 -22.09 -26.70 3.27
N ARG A 251 -20.77 -26.50 3.40
CA ARG A 251 -19.87 -26.32 2.27
C ARG A 251 -19.79 -27.57 1.38
N THR A 252 -19.74 -28.76 1.97
CA THR A 252 -19.67 -30.02 1.20
C THR A 252 -21.01 -30.40 0.57
N SER A 253 -22.13 -30.08 1.21
CA SER A 253 -23.46 -30.41 0.69
C SER A 253 -23.98 -29.43 -0.37
N PHE A 254 -23.66 -28.14 -0.27
CA PHE A 254 -24.20 -27.10 -1.16
C PHE A 254 -23.12 -26.09 -1.62
N PRO A 255 -22.11 -26.50 -2.42
CA PRO A 255 -20.94 -25.67 -2.72
C PRO A 255 -21.28 -24.41 -3.52
N THR A 256 -22.18 -24.50 -4.49
CA THR A 256 -22.57 -23.40 -5.40
C THR A 256 -23.32 -22.30 -4.67
N GLU A 257 -24.30 -22.68 -3.85
CA GLU A 257 -25.13 -21.77 -3.07
C GLU A 257 -24.34 -21.16 -1.90
N PHE A 258 -23.43 -21.93 -1.29
CA PHE A 258 -22.56 -21.47 -0.21
C PHE A 258 -21.66 -20.30 -0.64
N GLU A 259 -21.06 -20.40 -1.83
CA GLU A 259 -20.25 -19.32 -2.43
C GLU A 259 -21.10 -18.16 -2.90
N ALA A 260 -22.21 -18.43 -3.60
CA ALA A 260 -23.11 -17.40 -4.12
C ALA A 260 -23.67 -16.50 -3.01
N HIS A 261 -24.02 -17.08 -1.86
CA HIS A 261 -24.57 -16.37 -0.71
C HIS A 261 -23.53 -16.00 0.36
N ARG A 262 -22.25 -16.31 0.15
CA ARG A 262 -21.14 -15.99 1.06
C ARG A 262 -21.41 -16.41 2.51
N VAL A 263 -21.89 -17.64 2.69
CA VAL A 263 -22.26 -18.18 4.00
C VAL A 263 -21.09 -18.13 5.01
N ILE A 264 -19.85 -18.14 4.52
CA ILE A 264 -18.64 -17.97 5.34
C ILE A 264 -18.62 -16.68 6.17
N ASP A 265 -19.29 -15.61 5.72
CA ASP A 265 -19.37 -14.33 6.44
C ASP A 265 -20.23 -14.40 7.71
N VAL A 266 -21.00 -15.48 7.89
CA VAL A 266 -21.78 -15.74 9.09
C VAL A 266 -20.88 -16.23 10.24
N VAL A 267 -19.73 -16.84 9.93
CA VAL A 267 -18.82 -17.43 10.93
C VAL A 267 -18.38 -16.43 11.99
N PRO A 268 -17.96 -15.19 11.67
CA PRO A 268 -17.62 -14.19 12.68
C PRO A 268 -18.78 -13.84 13.61
N SER A 269 -20.00 -13.75 13.10
CA SER A 269 -21.17 -13.38 13.90
C SER A 269 -21.51 -14.43 14.97
N LEU A 270 -21.24 -15.71 14.68
CA LEU A 270 -21.48 -16.83 15.58
C LEU A 270 -20.27 -17.13 16.47
N GLY A 271 -19.07 -17.04 15.91
CA GLY A 271 -17.82 -17.36 16.60
C GLY A 271 -17.34 -16.25 17.54
N LEU A 272 -17.51 -14.98 17.17
CA LEU A 272 -16.97 -13.85 17.96
C LEU A 272 -17.54 -13.77 19.39
N PRO A 273 -18.86 -13.92 19.64
CA PRO A 273 -19.40 -13.90 21.00
C PRO A 273 -18.85 -15.03 21.87
N LEU A 274 -18.63 -16.22 21.29
CA LEU A 274 -18.06 -17.38 21.98
C LEU A 274 -16.59 -17.15 22.32
N LEU A 275 -15.80 -16.66 21.35
CA LEU A 275 -14.40 -16.30 21.57
C LEU A 275 -14.25 -15.20 22.60
N GLN A 276 -15.14 -14.20 22.62
CA GLN A 276 -15.17 -13.14 23.62
C GLN A 276 -15.53 -13.67 25.01
N ALA A 277 -16.47 -14.62 25.11
CA ALA A 277 -16.79 -15.28 26.38
C ALA A 277 -15.58 -16.07 26.91
N MET A 278 -14.92 -16.87 26.06
CA MET A 278 -13.70 -17.61 26.43
C MET A 278 -12.54 -16.67 26.81
N ALA A 279 -12.35 -15.60 26.04
CA ALA A 279 -11.35 -14.57 26.34
C ALA A 279 -11.68 -13.77 27.61
N SER A 280 -12.93 -13.75 28.06
CA SER A 280 -13.32 -13.09 29.31
C SER A 280 -12.88 -13.86 30.55
N SER A 281 -12.86 -15.19 30.49
CA SER A 281 -12.36 -16.08 31.55
C SER A 281 -10.84 -16.21 31.59
N TRP A 282 -10.15 -15.85 30.50
CA TRP A 282 -8.70 -15.97 30.39
C TRP A 282 -7.98 -14.74 30.95
N HIS A 283 -6.90 -14.98 31.72
CA HIS A 283 -5.99 -13.93 32.15
C HIS A 283 -4.76 -13.88 31.20
N PRO A 284 -4.54 -12.79 30.44
CA PRO A 284 -3.52 -12.77 29.37
C PRO A 284 -2.08 -13.08 29.82
N LEU A 285 -1.68 -12.72 31.03
CA LEU A 285 -0.31 -12.97 31.52
C LEU A 285 -0.08 -14.40 32.05
N ARG A 286 -1.07 -15.31 31.92
CA ARG A 286 -0.96 -16.70 32.36
C ARG A 286 -1.34 -17.64 31.22
N VAL A 287 -0.42 -18.56 30.91
CA VAL A 287 -0.66 -19.64 29.95
C VAL A 287 -1.24 -20.82 30.72
N ASP A 288 -2.53 -20.71 31.05
CA ASP A 288 -3.29 -21.73 31.76
C ASP A 288 -4.07 -22.64 30.78
N ALA A 289 -4.77 -23.65 31.28
CA ALA A 289 -5.63 -24.51 30.45
C ALA A 289 -6.64 -23.71 29.60
N SER A 290 -7.21 -22.63 30.17
CA SER A 290 -8.10 -21.71 29.45
C SER A 290 -7.44 -20.98 28.28
N ALA A 291 -6.13 -20.73 28.35
CA ALA A 291 -5.37 -20.16 27.23
C ALA A 291 -5.27 -21.18 26.09
N MET A 292 -4.96 -22.44 26.42
CA MET A 292 -4.86 -23.51 25.44
C MET A 292 -6.20 -23.78 24.76
N ASP A 293 -7.29 -23.72 25.53
CA ASP A 293 -8.66 -23.86 25.01
C ASP A 293 -9.01 -22.73 24.03
N LEU A 294 -8.65 -21.48 24.38
CA LEU A 294 -8.82 -20.31 23.52
C LEU A 294 -8.04 -20.46 22.21
N ARG A 295 -6.76 -20.86 22.28
CA ARG A 295 -5.93 -21.14 21.11
C ARG A 295 -6.52 -22.23 20.24
N GLY A 296 -7.04 -23.30 20.85
CA GLY A 296 -7.76 -24.37 20.16
C GLY A 296 -8.94 -23.81 19.36
N GLY A 297 -9.79 -23.00 19.99
CA GLY A 297 -10.93 -22.36 19.33
C GLY A 297 -10.55 -21.49 18.13
N PHE A 298 -9.51 -20.67 18.25
CA PHE A 298 -8.99 -19.88 17.13
C PHE A 298 -8.46 -20.75 16.00
N ARG A 299 -7.67 -21.78 16.31
CA ARG A 299 -7.11 -22.69 15.30
C ARG A 299 -8.23 -23.43 14.53
N MET A 300 -9.25 -23.92 15.23
CA MET A 300 -10.39 -24.59 14.60
C MET A 300 -11.13 -23.68 13.62
N LEU A 301 -11.34 -22.42 13.99
CA LEU A 301 -11.95 -21.43 13.10
C LEU A 301 -11.03 -21.08 11.92
N GLN A 302 -9.72 -20.97 12.15
CA GLN A 302 -8.75 -20.76 11.08
C GLN A 302 -8.76 -21.91 10.07
N GLU A 303 -8.72 -23.16 10.54
CA GLU A 303 -8.83 -24.36 9.71
C GLU A 303 -10.16 -24.40 8.94
N CYS A 304 -11.26 -24.02 9.58
CA CYS A 304 -12.57 -23.89 8.93
C CYS A 304 -12.57 -22.86 7.80
N LEU A 305 -11.99 -21.67 8.04
CA LEU A 305 -11.93 -20.62 7.02
C LEU A 305 -11.08 -21.07 5.83
N VAL A 306 -9.95 -21.73 6.08
CA VAL A 306 -9.08 -22.28 5.02
C VAL A 306 -9.81 -23.37 4.22
N THR A 307 -10.43 -24.34 4.89
CA THR A 307 -11.15 -25.45 4.23
C THR A 307 -12.37 -25.00 3.44
N CYS A 308 -13.10 -23.99 3.93
CA CYS A 308 -14.30 -23.49 3.24
C CYS A 308 -13.98 -22.62 2.02
N VAL A 309 -12.81 -21.97 2.01
CA VAL A 309 -12.37 -21.06 0.94
C VAL A 309 -11.44 -21.73 -0.07
N ALA A 310 -10.81 -22.86 0.29
CA ALA A 310 -10.02 -23.65 -0.65
C ALA A 310 -10.89 -24.09 -1.86
N PRO A 311 -10.44 -23.83 -3.10
CA PRO A 311 -11.16 -24.30 -4.28
C PRO A 311 -11.07 -25.83 -4.35
N LEU A 312 -12.23 -26.48 -4.48
CA LEU A 312 -12.29 -27.87 -4.95
C LEU A 312 -11.60 -27.93 -6.32
N GLU A 313 -10.73 -28.91 -6.52
CA GLU A 313 -9.68 -28.96 -7.56
C GLU A 313 -10.16 -29.01 -9.04
N ASP A 314 -11.44 -28.84 -9.36
CA ASP A 314 -11.96 -29.02 -10.72
C ASP A 314 -12.37 -27.72 -11.43
N THR A 315 -11.42 -26.80 -11.67
CA THR A 315 -11.61 -25.74 -12.69
C THR A 315 -10.38 -25.56 -13.56
N SER A 316 -10.25 -26.48 -14.53
CA SER A 316 -9.36 -26.38 -15.70
C SER A 316 -9.75 -25.27 -16.69
N GLU A 317 -10.77 -24.45 -16.38
CA GLU A 317 -11.20 -23.30 -17.19
C GLU A 317 -11.09 -21.98 -16.41
N ARG A 318 -9.92 -21.68 -15.85
CA ARG A 318 -9.64 -20.30 -15.41
C ARG A 318 -9.17 -19.48 -16.60
N GLY A 319 -10.09 -18.70 -17.16
CA GLY A 319 -9.76 -17.62 -18.09
C GLY A 319 -8.70 -16.69 -17.46
N VAL A 320 -7.85 -16.13 -18.32
CA VAL A 320 -6.65 -15.32 -18.00
C VAL A 320 -6.90 -14.10 -17.08
N PHE A 321 -8.16 -13.79 -16.75
CA PHE A 321 -8.56 -12.71 -15.84
C PHE A 321 -9.11 -13.17 -14.48
N ALA A 322 -9.22 -14.48 -14.22
CA ALA A 322 -9.60 -15.01 -12.91
C ALA A 322 -8.38 -15.07 -11.96
N ILE A 323 -7.75 -13.93 -11.72
CA ILE A 323 -6.78 -13.81 -10.64
C ILE A 323 -7.59 -13.74 -9.34
N ASN A 324 -7.69 -14.87 -8.64
CA ASN A 324 -8.18 -14.99 -7.27
C ASN A 324 -7.27 -14.22 -6.29
N VAL A 325 -7.24 -12.88 -6.37
CA VAL A 325 -6.60 -12.03 -5.35
C VAL A 325 -7.53 -11.84 -4.14
N ASP A 326 -8.84 -12.02 -4.31
CA ASP A 326 -9.82 -11.71 -3.28
C ASP A 326 -10.15 -12.88 -2.35
N SER A 327 -10.09 -14.15 -2.79
CA SER A 327 -10.45 -15.29 -1.93
C SER A 327 -9.38 -15.65 -0.90
N THR A 328 -8.10 -15.51 -1.27
CA THR A 328 -6.97 -15.77 -0.36
C THR A 328 -6.84 -14.69 0.71
N ASN A 329 -7.08 -13.42 0.38
CA ASN A 329 -7.05 -12.35 1.38
C ASN A 329 -8.29 -12.32 2.28
N ARG A 330 -9.42 -12.89 1.86
CA ARG A 330 -10.68 -12.79 2.62
C ARG A 330 -10.67 -13.60 3.90
N HIS A 331 -10.20 -14.84 3.86
CA HIS A 331 -10.14 -15.67 5.07
C HIS A 331 -9.18 -15.05 6.11
N ASP A 332 -8.06 -14.49 5.65
CA ASP A 332 -7.11 -13.77 6.51
C ASP A 332 -7.71 -12.50 7.10
N GLN A 333 -8.48 -11.72 6.34
CA GLN A 333 -9.18 -10.54 6.86
C GLN A 333 -10.25 -10.89 7.91
N ILE A 334 -11.01 -11.96 7.65
CA ILE A 334 -12.03 -12.45 8.58
C ILE A 334 -11.37 -12.92 9.88
N TYR A 335 -10.26 -13.66 9.77
CA TYR A 335 -9.49 -14.13 10.91
C TYR A 335 -8.83 -12.97 11.69
N ASP A 336 -8.21 -12.01 11.00
CA ASP A 336 -7.66 -10.79 11.63
C ASP A 336 -8.74 -10.04 12.41
N HIS A 337 -9.93 -9.91 11.83
CA HIS A 337 -11.06 -9.28 12.51
C HIS A 337 -11.48 -10.03 13.78
N LEU A 338 -11.61 -11.35 13.72
CA LEU A 338 -11.95 -12.19 14.87
C LEU A 338 -10.92 -12.04 16.01
N VAL A 339 -9.64 -12.14 15.68
CA VAL A 339 -8.53 -12.02 16.63
C VAL A 339 -8.51 -10.61 17.24
N ARG A 340 -8.63 -9.56 16.41
CA ARG A 340 -8.61 -8.16 16.85
C ARG A 340 -9.77 -7.84 17.78
N GLN A 341 -10.97 -8.31 17.50
CA GLN A 341 -12.16 -7.99 18.31
C GLN A 341 -12.24 -8.80 19.61
N ALA A 342 -11.73 -10.04 19.62
CA ALA A 342 -11.79 -10.89 20.81
C ALA A 342 -10.60 -10.69 21.76
N LEU A 343 -9.37 -10.58 21.23
CA LEU A 343 -8.16 -10.63 22.05
C LEU A 343 -7.57 -9.25 22.36
N LEU A 344 -7.56 -8.33 21.38
CA LEU A 344 -6.82 -7.07 21.51
C LEU A 344 -7.24 -6.25 22.74
N PRO A 345 -8.54 -6.05 23.06
CA PRO A 345 -8.94 -5.27 24.23
C PRO A 345 -8.42 -5.87 25.55
N LYS A 346 -8.41 -7.20 25.65
CA LYS A 346 -7.96 -7.93 26.85
C LYS A 346 -6.44 -7.90 26.99
N ILE A 347 -5.72 -8.17 25.90
CA ILE A 347 -4.26 -8.11 25.86
C ILE A 347 -3.82 -6.69 26.20
N VAL A 348 -4.39 -5.67 25.55
CA VAL A 348 -4.05 -4.27 25.81
C VAL A 348 -4.34 -3.91 27.27
N SER A 349 -5.50 -4.28 27.82
CA SER A 349 -5.79 -4.02 29.24
C SER A 349 -4.79 -4.70 30.19
N ALA A 350 -4.35 -5.92 29.89
CA ALA A 350 -3.37 -6.63 30.70
C ALA A 350 -1.96 -6.02 30.55
N LEU A 351 -1.58 -5.67 29.32
CA LEU A 351 -0.33 -4.99 29.01
C LEU A 351 -0.24 -3.59 29.60
N HIS A 352 -1.34 -2.92 29.95
CA HIS A 352 -1.29 -1.66 30.70
C HIS A 352 -1.07 -1.88 32.21
N ARG A 353 -1.52 -3.02 32.75
CA ARG A 353 -1.39 -3.36 34.19
C ARG A 353 -0.13 -4.15 34.54
N TRP A 354 0.52 -4.73 33.54
CA TRP A 354 1.74 -5.50 33.68
C TRP A 354 2.87 -4.68 34.32
N ASP A 355 3.72 -5.32 35.12
CA ASP A 355 4.93 -4.69 35.65
C ASP A 355 6.14 -5.04 34.77
N VAL A 356 6.79 -3.99 34.24
CA VAL A 356 7.85 -4.09 33.25
C VAL A 356 9.08 -4.84 33.76
N GLN A 357 9.35 -4.76 35.07
CA GLN A 357 10.48 -5.44 35.71
C GLN A 357 10.31 -6.97 35.70
N THR A 358 9.07 -7.47 35.61
CA THR A 358 8.75 -8.89 35.48
C THR A 358 8.60 -9.29 34.02
N ALA A 359 9.71 -9.49 33.31
CA ALA A 359 9.69 -9.85 31.89
C ALA A 359 9.04 -11.23 31.55
N PRO A 360 9.28 -12.33 32.30
CA PRO A 360 8.91 -13.69 31.85
C PRO A 360 7.43 -13.92 31.49
N PRO A 361 6.44 -13.44 32.26
CA PRO A 361 5.02 -13.67 31.95
C PRO A 361 4.57 -13.03 30.63
N CYS A 362 5.09 -11.86 30.31
CA CYS A 362 4.77 -11.16 29.06
C CYS A 362 5.49 -11.77 27.86
N LEU A 363 6.75 -12.21 28.02
CA LEU A 363 7.47 -12.92 26.96
C LEU A 363 6.74 -14.21 26.59
N ALA A 364 6.32 -15.00 27.59
CA ALA A 364 5.52 -16.21 27.40
C ALA A 364 4.18 -15.91 26.68
N LEU A 365 3.52 -14.78 26.99
CA LEU A 365 2.34 -14.34 26.27
C LEU A 365 2.65 -14.04 24.79
N ILE A 366 3.72 -13.32 24.48
CA ILE A 366 4.08 -13.00 23.09
C ILE A 366 4.40 -14.27 22.29
N GLU A 367 5.14 -15.22 22.87
CA GLU A 367 5.41 -16.52 22.26
C GLU A 367 4.12 -17.32 22.03
N PHE A 368 3.22 -17.32 23.02
CA PHE A 368 1.91 -17.96 22.90
C PHE A 368 1.08 -17.35 21.77
N LEU A 369 1.04 -16.01 21.65
CA LEU A 369 0.32 -15.31 20.59
C LEU A 369 0.90 -15.61 19.21
N ARG A 370 2.23 -15.68 19.05
CA ARG A 370 2.88 -16.07 17.78
C ARG A 370 2.42 -17.44 17.28
N GLY A 371 1.91 -18.30 18.15
CA GLY A 371 1.43 -19.64 17.80
C GLY A 371 0.08 -19.70 17.08
N PHE A 372 -0.65 -18.59 16.94
CA PHE A 372 -1.95 -18.54 16.24
C PHE A 372 -2.40 -17.13 15.78
N VAL A 373 -1.83 -16.04 16.28
CA VAL A 373 -2.14 -14.66 15.89
C VAL A 373 -1.29 -14.24 14.69
N PRO A 374 -1.83 -13.45 13.72
CA PRO A 374 -1.05 -12.94 12.59
C PRO A 374 0.18 -12.14 13.03
N ALA A 375 1.33 -12.35 12.36
CA ALA A 375 2.60 -11.73 12.71
C ALA A 375 2.54 -10.20 12.79
N VAL A 376 1.89 -9.56 11.81
CA VAL A 376 1.68 -8.11 11.75
C VAL A 376 0.95 -7.58 13.00
N MET A 377 0.01 -8.35 13.54
CA MET A 377 -0.70 -7.95 14.75
C MET A 377 0.20 -8.06 15.98
N VAL A 378 1.01 -9.11 16.09
CA VAL A 378 1.99 -9.25 17.18
C VAL A 378 3.01 -8.12 17.15
N GLU A 379 3.54 -7.78 15.97
CA GLU A 379 4.43 -6.62 15.78
C GLU A 379 3.73 -5.31 16.18
N SER A 380 2.45 -5.14 15.83
CA SER A 380 1.67 -3.97 16.22
C SER A 380 1.48 -3.87 17.74
N ILE A 381 1.36 -5.00 18.45
CA ILE A 381 1.27 -5.05 19.91
C ILE A 381 2.62 -4.69 20.54
N LEU A 382 3.70 -5.24 20.01
CA LEU A 382 5.07 -4.96 20.47
C LEU A 382 5.43 -3.48 20.30
N THR A 383 5.19 -2.92 19.12
CA THR A 383 5.53 -1.52 18.79
C THR A 383 4.63 -0.49 19.48
N ASN A 384 3.31 -0.71 19.54
CA ASN A 384 2.38 0.31 20.07
C ASN A 384 2.11 0.19 21.57
N HIS A 385 2.29 -0.99 22.18
CA HIS A 385 1.94 -1.19 23.60
C HIS A 385 3.12 -1.59 24.47
N VAL A 386 4.02 -2.46 24.00
CA VAL A 386 5.16 -2.90 24.82
C VAL A 386 6.29 -1.88 24.79
N LEU A 387 6.72 -1.46 23.60
CA LEU A 387 7.85 -0.54 23.40
C LEU A 387 7.70 0.79 24.16
N PRO A 388 6.55 1.50 24.15
CA PRO A 388 6.39 2.74 24.90
C PRO A 388 6.48 2.52 26.41
N ARG A 389 6.06 1.35 26.91
CA ARG A 389 6.17 1.01 28.34
C ARG A 389 7.59 0.69 28.74
N LEU A 390 8.34 -0.04 27.89
CA LEU A 390 9.78 -0.23 28.09
C LEU A 390 10.51 1.11 28.14
N GLN A 391 10.27 2.00 27.17
CA GLN A 391 10.85 3.34 27.15
C GLN A 391 10.49 4.15 28.40
N HIS A 392 9.22 4.11 28.83
CA HIS A 392 8.77 4.80 30.03
C HIS A 392 9.46 4.25 31.29
N ALA A 393 9.52 2.93 31.46
CA ALA A 393 10.17 2.30 32.60
C ALA A 393 11.66 2.63 32.66
N VAL A 394 12.37 2.58 31.53
CA VAL A 394 13.78 2.99 31.46
C VAL A 394 13.93 4.46 31.87
N ARG A 395 13.10 5.38 31.34
CA ARG A 395 13.18 6.83 31.67
C ARG A 395 12.96 7.16 33.15
N HIS A 396 12.17 6.37 33.87
CA HIS A 396 11.85 6.60 35.29
C HIS A 396 12.75 5.78 36.23
N CYS A 397 13.76 5.10 35.68
CA CYS A 397 14.78 4.43 36.47
C CYS A 397 15.73 5.47 37.08
N ASP A 398 15.47 5.85 38.34
CA ASP A 398 16.17 6.93 39.03
C ASP A 398 17.19 6.43 40.08
N ARG A 399 17.03 5.21 40.61
CA ARG A 399 17.91 4.67 41.65
C ARG A 399 19.02 3.82 41.06
N VAL A 400 20.21 3.86 41.67
CA VAL A 400 21.38 3.06 41.24
C VAL A 400 21.07 1.56 41.26
N ALA A 401 20.38 1.07 42.29
CA ALA A 401 19.96 -0.33 42.39
C ALA A 401 18.99 -0.75 41.26
N ASP A 402 18.11 0.15 40.82
CA ASP A 402 17.19 -0.14 39.72
C ASP A 402 17.95 -0.19 38.38
N VAL A 403 19.07 0.53 38.29
CA VAL A 403 19.92 0.65 37.10
C VAL A 403 20.82 -0.58 36.91
N GLU A 404 21.28 -1.16 38.01
CA GLU A 404 22.06 -2.41 38.03
C GLU A 404 21.31 -3.54 37.35
N CYS A 405 20.00 -3.67 37.58
CA CYS A 405 19.17 -4.74 37.02
C CYS A 405 18.45 -4.39 35.71
N ILE A 406 18.72 -3.25 35.05
CA ILE A 406 18.02 -2.88 33.78
C ILE A 406 18.21 -3.96 32.72
N HIS A 407 19.41 -4.52 32.64
CA HIS A 407 19.74 -5.52 31.63
C HIS A 407 18.95 -6.83 31.81
N ASP A 408 18.64 -7.23 33.05
CA ASP A 408 17.95 -8.49 33.37
C ASP A 408 16.56 -8.59 32.74
N TRP A 409 15.79 -7.49 32.79
CA TRP A 409 14.43 -7.48 32.25
C TRP A 409 14.34 -6.92 30.84
N LEU A 410 15.33 -6.16 30.35
CA LEU A 410 15.30 -5.54 29.03
C LEU A 410 15.94 -6.39 27.92
N LEU A 411 17.05 -7.09 28.20
CA LEU A 411 17.74 -7.89 27.19
C LEU A 411 16.92 -9.06 26.63
N PRO A 412 16.08 -9.77 27.42
CA PRO A 412 15.20 -10.81 26.89
C PRO A 412 14.27 -10.31 25.78
N TRP A 413 13.88 -9.02 25.79
CA TRP A 413 13.03 -8.46 24.74
C TRP A 413 13.71 -8.36 23.38
N ARG A 414 15.05 -8.36 23.32
CA ARG A 414 15.82 -8.25 22.07
C ARG A 414 15.45 -9.33 21.06
N GLU A 415 15.15 -10.55 21.52
CA GLU A 415 14.80 -11.67 20.63
C GLU A 415 13.41 -11.52 20.00
N HIS A 416 12.57 -10.64 20.55
CA HIS A 416 11.19 -10.48 20.10
C HIS A 416 10.96 -9.27 19.19
N PHE A 417 11.86 -8.29 19.18
CA PHE A 417 11.77 -7.09 18.34
C PHE A 417 12.71 -7.17 17.13
N ASP A 418 12.40 -6.40 16.10
CA ASP A 418 13.36 -6.15 15.02
C ASP A 418 14.60 -5.45 15.58
N ALA A 419 15.78 -6.00 15.26
CA ALA A 419 17.06 -5.55 15.81
C ALA A 419 17.32 -4.05 15.57
N THR A 420 16.84 -3.53 14.44
CA THR A 420 17.00 -2.11 14.06
C THR A 420 16.07 -1.19 14.84
N LEU A 421 14.78 -1.53 14.96
CA LEU A 421 13.78 -0.73 15.68
C LEU A 421 14.07 -0.71 17.18
N PHE A 422 14.39 -1.86 17.76
CA PHE A 422 14.74 -1.96 19.18
C PHE A 422 15.95 -1.09 19.54
N ALA A 423 17.02 -1.18 18.73
CA ALA A 423 18.22 -0.39 18.95
C ALA A 423 17.99 1.12 18.75
N ALA A 424 17.27 1.51 17.70
CA ALA A 424 17.01 2.91 17.38
C ALA A 424 16.22 3.62 18.49
N ASP A 425 15.22 2.95 19.06
CA ASP A 425 14.26 3.58 19.97
C ASP A 425 14.61 3.42 21.45
N LEU A 426 15.29 2.35 21.86
CA LEU A 426 15.62 2.10 23.27
C LEU A 426 17.06 2.49 23.62
N TYR A 427 18.06 2.24 22.76
CA TYR A 427 19.47 2.50 23.14
C TYR A 427 19.78 3.97 23.46
N PRO A 428 19.21 4.97 22.76
CA PRO A 428 19.38 6.37 23.16
C PRO A 428 18.82 6.64 24.57
N VAL A 429 17.64 6.09 24.87
CA VAL A 429 16.98 6.27 26.18
C VAL A 429 17.80 5.62 27.29
N ILE A 430 18.27 4.38 27.08
CA ILE A 430 19.14 3.68 28.03
C ILE A 430 20.41 4.48 28.28
N ARG A 431 21.08 4.94 27.21
CA ARG A 431 22.27 5.80 27.33
C ARG A 431 22.01 7.08 28.12
N GLU A 432 20.88 7.74 27.90
CA GLU A 432 20.51 8.93 28.68
C GLU A 432 20.31 8.60 30.16
N THR A 433 19.68 7.46 30.47
CA THR A 433 19.44 7.07 31.86
C THR A 433 20.71 6.66 32.59
N LEU A 434 21.58 5.90 31.93
CA LEU A 434 22.92 5.58 32.42
C LEU A 434 23.78 6.86 32.55
N ALA A 435 23.69 7.78 31.59
CA ALA A 435 24.40 9.05 31.67
C ALA A 435 23.96 9.86 32.90
N ARG A 436 22.65 9.92 33.19
CA ARG A 436 22.09 10.63 34.36
C ARG A 436 22.58 10.04 35.68
N THR A 437 22.57 8.71 35.82
CA THR A 437 23.03 8.04 37.05
C THR A 437 24.53 8.22 37.24
N LEU A 438 25.29 8.19 36.14
CA LEU A 438 26.71 8.46 36.13
C LEU A 438 27.08 9.92 36.38
N ILE A 439 26.16 10.89 36.48
CA ILE A 439 26.51 12.29 36.82
C ILE A 439 27.15 12.37 38.21
N LYS A 440 26.60 11.67 39.21
CA LYS A 440 27.08 11.71 40.60
C LYS A 440 28.11 10.62 40.95
N TRP A 441 28.35 9.69 40.03
CA TRP A 441 29.27 8.56 40.22
C TRP A 441 30.73 8.98 40.49
N HIS A 442 31.44 8.19 41.31
CA HIS A 442 32.86 8.33 41.62
C HIS A 442 33.63 7.04 41.28
N PRO A 443 34.88 7.10 40.78
CA PRO A 443 35.66 5.90 40.40
C PRO A 443 35.90 4.84 41.48
N ASN A 444 35.75 5.18 42.76
CA ASN A 444 35.82 4.23 43.88
C ASN A 444 34.64 3.22 43.88
N ASP A 445 33.53 3.57 43.24
CA ASP A 445 32.34 2.71 43.20
C ASP A 445 32.43 1.70 42.04
N SER A 446 32.64 0.43 42.40
CA SER A 446 32.79 -0.71 41.48
C SER A 446 31.46 -1.26 40.96
N SER A 447 30.31 -0.87 41.51
CA SER A 447 28.99 -1.32 41.06
C SER A 447 28.71 -0.99 39.58
N VAL A 448 29.33 0.09 39.08
CA VAL A 448 29.19 0.53 37.68
C VAL A 448 29.69 -0.50 36.67
N PHE A 449 30.62 -1.39 37.05
CA PHE A 449 31.04 -2.48 36.15
C PHE A 449 29.90 -3.46 35.90
N ALA A 450 29.12 -3.83 36.93
CA ALA A 450 27.96 -4.70 36.76
C ALA A 450 26.89 -4.05 35.87
N VAL A 451 26.74 -2.72 35.95
CA VAL A 451 25.82 -1.96 35.10
C VAL A 451 26.30 -1.94 33.64
N LEU A 452 27.57 -1.64 33.37
CA LEU A 452 28.08 -1.35 32.02
C LEU A 452 28.53 -2.56 31.22
N LEU A 453 29.00 -3.62 31.86
CA LEU A 453 29.52 -4.82 31.18
C LEU A 453 28.50 -5.48 30.24
N PRO A 454 27.23 -5.69 30.61
CA PRO A 454 26.22 -6.23 29.71
C PRO A 454 26.02 -5.39 28.45
N TRP A 455 26.16 -4.06 28.54
CA TRP A 455 25.98 -3.16 27.40
C TRP A 455 27.17 -3.14 26.45
N ARG A 456 28.36 -3.55 26.89
CA ARG A 456 29.54 -3.65 26.03
C ARG A 456 29.36 -4.66 24.90
N GLU A 457 28.65 -5.75 25.15
CA GLU A 457 28.35 -6.78 24.15
C GLU A 457 27.18 -6.40 23.23
N VAL A 458 26.32 -5.50 23.69
CA VAL A 458 25.06 -5.15 23.02
C VAL A 458 25.19 -3.90 22.14
N TRP A 459 26.02 -2.93 22.54
CA TRP A 459 26.25 -1.70 21.78
C TRP A 459 27.37 -1.85 20.75
N THR A 460 27.37 -0.99 19.73
CA THR A 460 28.50 -0.92 18.81
C THR A 460 29.75 -0.42 19.54
N PRO A 461 30.95 -0.88 19.15
CA PRO A 461 32.20 -0.46 19.79
C PRO A 461 32.42 1.06 19.71
N GLU A 462 31.90 1.69 18.65
CA GLU A 462 31.96 3.15 18.45
C GLU A 462 31.05 3.90 19.43
N ASP A 463 29.81 3.45 19.59
CA ASP A 463 28.86 4.08 20.51
C ASP A 463 29.28 3.92 21.96
N PHE A 464 29.81 2.73 22.31
CA PHE A 464 30.37 2.47 23.63
C PHE A 464 31.59 3.37 23.89
N ALA A 465 32.47 3.54 22.90
CA ALA A 465 33.60 4.46 22.99
C ALA A 465 33.15 5.92 23.18
N LEU A 466 32.14 6.39 22.45
CA LEU A 466 31.62 7.75 22.59
C LEU A 466 30.99 7.98 23.96
N PHE A 467 30.25 6.99 24.47
CA PHE A 467 29.61 7.06 25.78
C PHE A 467 30.64 7.10 26.92
N THR A 468 31.58 6.17 26.92
CA THR A 468 32.64 6.07 27.94
C THR A 468 33.53 7.31 27.96
N HIS A 469 33.90 7.84 26.79
CA HIS A 469 34.64 9.09 26.66
C HIS A 469 33.92 10.28 27.32
N LYS A 470 32.59 10.42 27.09
CA LYS A 470 31.82 11.56 27.60
C LYS A 470 31.56 11.49 29.11
N HIS A 471 31.24 10.31 29.64
CA HIS A 471 30.70 10.20 31.01
C HIS A 471 31.68 9.60 32.02
N ILE A 472 32.64 8.77 31.58
CA ILE A 472 33.55 8.03 32.46
C ILE A 472 34.95 8.62 32.41
N VAL A 473 35.54 8.71 31.21
CA VAL A 473 36.95 9.10 31.06
C VAL A 473 37.22 10.49 31.62
N LYS A 474 36.32 11.46 31.42
CA LYS A 474 36.46 12.81 32.01
C LYS A 474 36.55 12.80 33.53
N LYS A 475 35.92 11.84 34.20
CA LYS A 475 35.99 11.67 35.65
C LYS A 475 37.26 10.98 36.08
N LEU A 476 37.73 9.98 35.33
CA LEU A 476 39.03 9.35 35.56
C LEU A 476 40.16 10.37 35.40
N VAL A 477 40.11 11.22 34.36
CA VAL A 477 41.02 12.36 34.20
C VAL A 477 40.97 13.28 35.41
N ARG A 478 39.78 13.59 35.94
CA ARG A 478 39.62 14.44 37.11
C ARG A 478 40.23 13.82 38.37
N VAL A 479 40.04 12.52 38.61
CA VAL A 479 40.65 11.80 39.75
C VAL A 479 42.17 11.79 39.62
N LEU A 480 42.70 11.43 38.45
CA LEU A 480 44.14 11.48 38.19
C LEU A 480 44.72 12.89 38.33
N ASN A 481 43.92 13.93 38.08
CA ASN A 481 44.36 15.32 38.21
C ASN A 481 44.28 15.92 39.61
N ARG A 482 43.26 15.54 40.39
CA ARG A 482 42.98 16.18 41.68
C ARG A 482 43.38 15.33 42.88
N GLU A 483 43.29 14.02 42.76
CA GLU A 483 43.46 13.08 43.88
C GLU A 483 44.76 12.29 43.76
N PHE A 484 45.23 12.03 42.54
CA PHE A 484 46.51 11.34 42.34
C PHE A 484 47.71 12.30 42.34
N HIS A 485 48.62 12.08 43.28
CA HIS A 485 49.90 12.78 43.39
C HIS A 485 51.06 11.79 43.38
N ILE A 486 52.08 12.08 42.56
CA ILE A 486 53.26 11.23 42.45
C ILE A 486 54.32 11.77 43.40
N ASN A 487 54.54 11.04 44.49
CA ASN A 487 55.48 11.41 45.55
C ASN A 487 56.44 10.24 45.81
N PRO A 488 57.74 10.38 45.49
CA PRO A 488 58.73 9.29 45.61
C PRO A 488 58.88 8.69 47.02
N LYS A 489 58.48 9.43 48.07
CA LYS A 489 58.64 9.02 49.48
C LYS A 489 57.38 8.42 50.12
N ALA A 490 56.20 8.72 49.57
CA ALA A 490 54.91 8.28 50.10
C ALA A 490 53.90 8.29 48.94
N GLN A 491 53.82 7.15 48.25
CA GLN A 491 52.95 6.99 47.09
C GLN A 491 51.60 6.44 47.54
N ASP A 492 50.53 7.18 47.25
CA ASP A 492 49.17 6.65 47.33
C ASP A 492 48.81 6.04 45.97
N LEU A 493 48.42 4.76 45.99
CA LEU A 493 48.08 3.99 44.80
C LEU A 493 46.57 3.86 44.61
N GLU A 494 45.74 4.15 45.63
CA GLU A 494 44.29 3.95 45.53
C GLU A 494 43.66 4.69 44.33
N PRO A 495 43.97 5.98 44.06
CA PRO A 495 43.40 6.68 42.91
C PRO A 495 43.83 6.08 41.56
N LEU A 496 45.01 5.46 41.51
CA LEU A 496 45.50 4.79 40.31
C LEU A 496 44.88 3.39 40.16
N GLU A 497 44.72 2.64 41.25
CA GLU A 497 44.04 1.35 41.26
C GLU A 497 42.59 1.47 40.76
N TRP A 498 41.87 2.52 41.16
CA TRP A 498 40.53 2.80 40.64
C TRP A 498 40.52 3.03 39.12
N VAL A 499 41.57 3.63 38.56
CA VAL A 499 41.71 3.82 37.12
C VAL A 499 42.14 2.52 36.44
N LEU A 500 43.07 1.77 37.03
CA LEU A 500 43.55 0.50 36.51
C LEU A 500 42.45 -0.57 36.50
N ALA A 501 41.45 -0.49 37.39
CA ALA A 501 40.26 -1.33 37.33
C ALA A 501 39.47 -1.19 35.99
N TRP A 502 39.67 -0.10 35.25
CA TRP A 502 39.08 0.11 33.92
C TRP A 502 39.90 -0.50 32.77
N HIS A 503 41.07 -1.07 33.08
CA HIS A 503 41.84 -1.88 32.16
C HIS A 503 40.98 -3.08 31.73
N ARG A 504 40.76 -3.27 30.42
CA ARG A 504 39.82 -4.23 29.79
C ARG A 504 38.35 -3.82 29.70
N VAL A 505 37.91 -2.74 30.37
CA VAL A 505 36.54 -2.22 30.23
C VAL A 505 36.50 -1.07 29.24
N LEU A 506 37.44 -0.13 29.32
CA LEU A 506 37.55 0.96 28.36
C LEU A 506 38.18 0.51 27.04
N PRO A 507 37.84 1.14 25.91
CA PRO A 507 38.56 0.92 24.66
C PRO A 507 40.05 1.24 24.85
N ASP A 508 40.93 0.34 24.41
CA ASP A 508 42.40 0.45 24.60
C ASP A 508 42.93 1.82 24.15
N ARG A 509 42.40 2.36 23.05
CA ARG A 509 42.78 3.67 22.53
C ARG A 509 42.57 4.79 23.56
N GLN A 510 41.45 4.75 24.28
CA GLN A 510 41.10 5.74 25.30
C GLN A 510 41.88 5.49 26.58
N PHE A 511 42.03 4.24 27.00
CA PHE A 511 42.74 3.88 28.23
C PHE A 511 44.23 4.26 28.14
N VAL A 512 44.88 3.94 27.02
CA VAL A 512 46.28 4.29 26.78
C VAL A 512 46.47 5.80 26.68
N ALA A 513 45.57 6.52 26.00
CA ALA A 513 45.62 7.98 25.91
C ALA A 513 45.43 8.65 27.28
N LEU A 514 44.58 8.09 28.14
CA LEU A 514 44.39 8.55 29.52
C LEU A 514 45.68 8.44 30.32
N LEU A 515 46.34 7.29 30.27
CA LEU A 515 47.61 7.07 30.97
C LEU A 515 48.74 7.93 30.40
N GLU A 516 48.83 8.04 29.07
CA GLU A 516 49.86 8.83 28.38
C GLU A 516 49.82 10.31 28.78
N ALA A 517 48.63 10.92 28.80
CA ALA A 517 48.48 12.35 29.10
C ALA A 517 48.46 12.67 30.60
N GLU A 518 47.82 11.85 31.44
CA GLU A 518 47.54 12.24 32.83
C GLU A 518 48.51 11.60 33.84
N PHE A 519 48.93 10.36 33.60
CA PHE A 519 49.88 9.65 34.48
C PHE A 519 51.34 9.89 34.03
N PHE A 520 51.69 9.50 32.80
CA PHE A 520 53.08 9.51 32.33
C PHE A 520 53.66 10.93 32.26
N THR A 521 52.85 11.95 31.97
CA THR A 521 53.33 13.34 31.99
C THR A 521 53.78 13.79 33.37
N LYS A 522 53.06 13.42 34.42
CA LYS A 522 53.42 13.75 35.81
C LYS A 522 54.58 12.90 36.28
N TRP A 523 54.55 11.62 35.96
CA TRP A 523 55.57 10.65 36.36
C TRP A 523 56.94 11.03 35.77
N LEU A 524 56.99 11.34 34.48
CA LEU A 524 58.21 11.78 33.80
C LEU A 524 58.68 13.16 34.26
N LYS A 525 57.77 14.09 34.62
CA LYS A 525 58.14 15.39 35.20
C LYS A 525 58.79 15.22 36.58
N VAL A 526 58.20 14.42 37.46
CA VAL A 526 58.77 14.12 38.79
C VAL A 526 60.13 13.44 38.63
N LEU A 527 60.26 12.49 37.71
CA LEU A 527 61.54 11.87 37.40
C LEU A 527 62.56 12.90 36.91
N ALA A 528 62.20 13.76 35.96
CA ALA A 528 63.10 14.79 35.43
C ALA A 528 63.50 15.84 36.48
N GLU A 529 62.59 16.24 37.37
CA GLU A 529 62.89 17.13 38.50
C GLU A 529 63.80 16.44 39.53
N TRP A 530 63.53 15.17 39.85
CA TRP A 530 64.35 14.37 40.77
C TRP A 530 65.77 14.19 40.23
N VAL A 531 65.88 13.92 38.93
CA VAL A 531 67.13 13.85 38.17
C VAL A 531 67.87 15.18 38.17
N ALA A 532 67.19 16.30 37.94
CA ALA A 532 67.80 17.64 37.91
C ALA A 532 68.34 18.06 39.28
N GLN A 533 67.69 17.63 40.37
CA GLN A 533 68.08 17.99 41.73
C GLN A 533 69.27 17.19 42.27
N ASN A 534 69.46 15.92 41.87
CA ASN A 534 70.53 15.06 42.42
C ASN A 534 71.07 14.02 41.42
N PRO A 535 72.11 14.33 40.62
CA PRO A 535 72.51 13.47 39.51
C PRO A 535 73.30 12.19 39.88
N LEU A 536 73.97 12.11 41.04
CA LEU A 536 74.97 11.02 41.27
C LEU A 536 74.71 10.13 42.49
N ASN A 537 74.00 10.58 43.53
CA ASN A 537 73.88 9.85 44.79
C ASN A 537 72.55 9.07 44.97
N VAL A 538 71.58 9.24 44.07
CA VAL A 538 70.21 8.72 44.24
C VAL A 538 69.81 7.71 43.13
N ALA A 539 70.77 7.30 42.29
CA ALA A 539 70.51 6.42 41.15
C ALA A 539 69.90 5.05 41.53
N ALA A 540 70.30 4.49 42.68
CA ALA A 540 69.77 3.22 43.17
C ALA A 540 68.29 3.32 43.59
N GLU A 541 67.92 4.41 44.29
CA GLU A 541 66.53 4.67 44.69
C GLU A 541 65.63 5.01 43.49
N MET A 542 66.16 5.72 42.48
CA MET A 542 65.45 5.97 41.24
C MET A 542 65.20 4.68 40.46
N LEU A 543 66.16 3.74 40.45
CA LEU A 543 66.03 2.46 39.77
C LEU A 543 65.02 1.54 40.47
N THR A 544 65.02 1.49 41.82
CA THR A 544 64.01 0.73 42.57
C THR A 544 62.62 1.31 42.36
N TRP A 545 62.48 2.64 42.37
CA TRP A 545 61.22 3.33 42.06
C TRP A 545 60.71 3.03 40.64
N TYR A 546 61.58 3.14 39.62
CA TYR A 546 61.26 2.76 38.24
C TYR A 546 60.83 1.29 38.14
N SER A 547 61.57 0.39 38.78
CA SER A 547 61.30 -1.05 38.72
C SER A 547 59.97 -1.41 39.39
N GLY A 548 59.58 -0.72 40.47
CA GLY A 548 58.28 -0.88 41.12
C GLY A 548 57.12 -0.49 40.21
N TRP A 549 57.22 0.67 39.54
CA TRP A 549 56.22 1.07 38.55
C TRP A 549 56.17 0.13 37.35
N LYS A 550 57.33 -0.33 36.86
CA LYS A 550 57.37 -1.29 35.76
C LYS A 550 56.70 -2.61 36.15
N ALA A 551 56.95 -3.13 37.35
CA ALA A 551 56.31 -4.35 37.85
C ALA A 551 54.79 -4.19 37.94
N LEU A 552 54.31 -3.07 38.50
CA LEU A 552 52.87 -2.79 38.59
C LEU A 552 52.20 -2.76 37.21
N PHE A 553 52.82 -2.16 36.19
CA PHE A 553 52.26 -2.15 34.83
C PHE A 553 52.39 -3.50 34.09
N ASP A 554 53.35 -4.34 34.48
CA ASP A 554 53.51 -5.70 33.97
C ASP A 554 52.39 -6.62 34.46
N GLU A 555 51.94 -6.46 35.71
CA GLU A 555 50.80 -7.20 36.28
C GLU A 555 49.49 -7.01 35.49
N PHE A 556 49.33 -5.86 34.82
CA PHE A 556 48.17 -5.55 33.98
C PHE A 556 48.44 -5.75 32.47
N ASP A 557 49.49 -6.45 32.05
CA ASP A 557 49.86 -6.64 30.63
C ASP A 557 50.03 -5.33 29.82
N LEU A 558 50.19 -4.17 30.48
CA LEU A 558 50.20 -2.87 29.81
C LEU A 558 51.51 -2.60 29.06
N LEU A 559 52.56 -3.34 29.39
CA LEU A 559 53.87 -3.24 28.72
C LEU A 559 53.85 -3.79 27.29
N GLN A 560 52.82 -4.54 26.90
CA GLN A 560 52.64 -5.00 25.51
C GLN A 560 52.25 -3.86 24.56
N GLU A 561 51.64 -2.79 25.09
CA GLU A 561 51.26 -1.63 24.27
C GLU A 561 52.49 -0.77 23.94
N GLU A 562 52.75 -0.61 22.64
CA GLU A 562 53.92 0.13 22.11
C GLU A 562 54.01 1.56 22.69
N ARG A 563 52.88 2.26 22.77
CA ARG A 563 52.83 3.64 23.28
C ARG A 563 53.22 3.75 24.76
N ILE A 564 52.87 2.76 25.57
CA ILE A 564 53.22 2.72 27.00
C ILE A 564 54.70 2.36 27.15
N CYS A 565 55.18 1.36 26.41
CA CYS A 565 56.58 0.96 26.40
C CYS A 565 57.52 2.13 26.03
N MET A 566 57.13 2.96 25.05
CA MET A 566 57.87 4.16 24.68
C MET A 566 58.03 5.17 25.84
N GLN A 567 57.05 5.29 26.74
CA GLN A 567 57.16 6.18 27.91
C GLN A 567 58.16 5.65 28.94
N PHE A 568 58.16 4.32 29.19
CA PHE A 568 59.15 3.68 30.04
C PHE A 568 60.57 3.74 29.45
N HIS A 569 60.70 3.60 28.12
CA HIS A 569 61.97 3.82 27.44
C HIS A 569 62.45 5.27 27.57
N GLY A 570 61.53 6.24 27.41
CA GLY A 570 61.82 7.66 27.65
C GLY A 570 62.30 7.95 29.08
N ALA A 571 61.70 7.30 30.08
CA ALA A 571 62.18 7.38 31.47
C ALA A 571 63.61 6.84 31.65
N LEU A 572 63.92 5.68 31.06
CA LEU A 572 65.27 5.11 31.10
C LEU A 572 66.29 6.03 30.40
N GLN A 573 65.93 6.63 29.27
CA GLN A 573 66.78 7.60 28.59
C GLN A 573 67.05 8.82 29.48
N LEU A 574 66.04 9.35 30.18
CA LEU A 574 66.22 10.44 31.14
C LEU A 574 67.19 10.06 32.25
N MET A 575 67.10 8.84 32.80
CA MET A 575 68.02 8.31 33.82
C MET A 575 69.44 8.11 33.29
N GLN A 576 69.59 7.69 32.02
CA GLN A 576 70.90 7.53 31.37
C GLN A 576 71.57 8.88 31.09
N CYS A 577 70.81 9.92 30.73
CA CYS A 577 71.35 11.28 30.55
C CYS A 577 72.00 11.83 31.82
N VAL A 578 71.53 11.40 33.00
CA VAL A 578 72.10 11.77 34.31
C VAL A 578 73.49 11.19 34.51
N GLN A 579 73.69 9.93 34.08
CA GLN A 579 74.96 9.23 34.22
C GLN A 579 76.04 9.77 33.26
N GLN A 580 75.62 10.38 32.14
CA GLN A 580 76.52 10.78 31.05
C GLN A 580 76.76 12.30 30.93
N ALA A 581 76.12 13.11 31.78
CA ALA A 581 76.29 14.57 31.84
C ALA A 581 76.09 15.28 30.48
N ALA A 582 74.85 15.29 29.97
CA ALA A 582 74.45 16.20 28.89
C ALA A 582 72.96 16.55 29.02
N THR A 583 72.65 17.82 28.70
CA THR A 583 71.34 18.49 28.72
C THR A 583 70.12 17.58 28.53
N LEU A 584 69.15 17.71 29.44
CA LEU A 584 67.88 16.98 29.42
C LEU A 584 67.17 17.13 28.06
N PRO A 585 66.81 16.03 27.37
CA PRO A 585 65.94 16.11 26.21
C PRO A 585 64.59 16.68 26.65
N GLY A 586 64.13 17.72 25.96
CA GLY A 586 62.93 18.45 26.37
C GLY A 586 61.69 17.55 26.36
N LEU A 587 61.04 17.38 27.52
CA LEU A 587 59.73 16.72 27.72
C LEU A 587 58.56 17.36 26.92
N LYS A 588 58.85 18.30 26.01
CA LYS A 588 57.89 19.06 25.18
C LYS A 588 57.11 18.20 24.18
N LEU A 589 57.52 16.95 23.98
CA LEU A 589 56.85 16.02 23.08
C LEU A 589 55.67 15.30 23.71
N LEU A 590 55.47 15.36 25.03
CA LEU A 590 54.34 14.70 25.68
C LEU A 590 53.02 15.43 25.40
N PRO A 591 51.89 14.71 25.23
CA PRO A 591 50.61 15.34 25.01
C PRO A 591 50.19 16.09 26.29
N PRO A 592 49.82 17.37 26.21
CA PRO A 592 49.47 18.15 27.39
C PRO A 592 48.07 17.82 27.93
N THR A 593 47.21 17.22 27.11
CA THR A 593 45.85 16.82 27.49
C THR A 593 45.50 15.44 26.95
N TYR A 594 44.55 14.77 27.60
CA TYR A 594 43.96 13.52 27.13
C TYR A 594 43.43 13.59 25.68
N GLU A 595 42.81 14.70 25.28
CA GLU A 595 42.27 14.86 23.92
C GLU A 595 43.39 14.84 22.86
N ASP A 596 44.54 15.47 23.16
CA ASP A 596 45.71 15.45 22.28
C ASP A 596 46.33 14.06 22.16
N ALA A 597 46.39 13.31 23.27
CA ALA A 597 46.87 11.92 23.29
C ALA A 597 45.94 11.00 22.48
N LEU A 598 44.63 11.22 22.56
CA LEU A 598 43.65 10.45 21.79
C LEU A 598 43.79 10.70 20.28
N LEU A 599 44.07 11.94 19.87
CA LEU A 599 44.33 12.29 18.48
C LEU A 599 45.62 11.66 17.94
N ARG A 600 46.68 11.56 18.76
CA ARG A 600 47.92 10.85 18.40
C ARG A 600 47.70 9.34 18.23
N GLY A 601 46.77 8.76 18.99
CA GLY A 601 46.37 7.36 18.90
C GLY A 601 45.53 7.01 17.66
N LYS A 602 45.10 7.98 16.84
CA LYS A 602 44.54 7.70 15.51
C LYS A 602 45.68 7.17 14.63
N LYS A 603 45.68 5.85 14.37
CA LYS A 603 46.38 5.29 13.21
C LYS A 603 46.05 6.21 12.05
N ARG A 604 47.08 6.85 11.46
CA ARG A 604 46.97 7.51 10.17
C ARG A 604 46.26 6.49 9.28
N ALA A 605 44.98 6.73 8.96
CA ALA A 605 44.44 6.11 7.77
C ALA A 605 45.41 6.52 6.67
N ALA A 606 45.96 5.53 5.95
CA ALA A 606 46.61 5.83 4.69
C ALA A 606 45.71 6.82 3.93
N PRO A 607 46.23 7.86 3.28
CA PRO A 607 45.41 8.80 2.54
C PRO A 607 44.49 7.98 1.63
N VAL A 608 43.22 7.91 2.00
CA VAL A 608 42.20 7.28 1.20
C VAL A 608 42.08 8.21 0.01
N HIS A 609 42.73 7.84 -1.08
CA HIS A 609 42.34 8.36 -2.39
C HIS A 609 40.81 8.24 -2.44
N PRO A 610 40.08 9.33 -2.74
CA PRO A 610 38.63 9.31 -2.74
C PRO A 610 38.19 8.18 -3.69
N LYS A 611 37.60 7.13 -3.11
CA LYS A 611 36.93 6.11 -3.89
C LYS A 611 35.75 6.82 -4.54
N HIS A 612 35.87 7.13 -5.82
CA HIS A 612 34.76 7.61 -6.62
C HIS A 612 33.66 6.55 -6.57
N ASP A 613 32.48 6.97 -6.12
CA ASP A 613 31.26 6.18 -6.14
C ASP A 613 30.97 5.70 -7.58
N LEU A 614 30.75 4.40 -7.74
CA LEU A 614 30.52 3.69 -9.00
C LEU A 614 29.18 4.01 -9.71
N HIS A 615 28.54 5.15 -9.38
CA HIS A 615 27.30 5.61 -10.01
C HIS A 615 27.34 7.10 -10.42
N GLY A 616 28.51 7.60 -10.81
CA GLY A 616 28.64 8.83 -11.59
C GLY A 616 28.95 8.48 -13.04
N THR A 617 28.23 9.07 -13.99
CA THR A 617 28.55 9.01 -15.43
C THR A 617 30.01 9.43 -15.64
N VAL A 618 30.90 8.45 -15.86
CA VAL A 618 32.30 8.70 -16.16
C VAL A 618 32.36 9.53 -17.45
N ASN A 619 32.82 10.77 -17.37
CA ASN A 619 32.98 11.62 -18.54
C ASN A 619 34.25 11.20 -19.27
N MET A 620 34.21 11.14 -20.61
CA MET A 620 35.35 10.73 -21.44
C MET A 620 36.62 11.58 -21.20
N ARG A 621 36.44 12.83 -20.75
CA ARG A 621 37.55 13.69 -20.32
C ARG A 621 38.33 13.10 -19.15
N ASP A 622 37.63 12.58 -18.13
CA ASP A 622 38.26 12.04 -16.93
C ASP A 622 39.05 10.77 -17.26
N VAL A 623 38.53 9.96 -18.20
CA VAL A 623 39.23 8.78 -18.73
C VAL A 623 40.49 9.16 -19.49
N VAL A 624 40.45 10.22 -20.32
CA VAL A 624 41.63 10.68 -21.07
C VAL A 624 42.68 11.30 -20.15
N GLU A 625 42.25 12.01 -19.10
CA GLU A 625 43.15 12.58 -18.08
C GLU A 625 43.82 11.49 -17.25
N GLU A 626 43.09 10.46 -16.83
CA GLU A 626 43.64 9.30 -16.15
C GLU A 626 44.60 8.51 -17.05
N PHE A 627 44.25 8.32 -18.33
CA PHE A 627 45.10 7.64 -19.30
C PHE A 627 46.39 8.43 -19.61
N ALA A 628 46.30 9.76 -19.70
CA ALA A 628 47.46 10.64 -19.82
C ALA A 628 48.40 10.50 -18.61
N MET A 629 47.83 10.47 -17.40
CA MET A 629 48.58 10.31 -16.16
C MET A 629 49.28 8.95 -16.08
N GLN A 630 48.64 7.87 -16.50
CA GLN A 630 49.23 6.53 -16.54
C GLN A 630 50.44 6.45 -17.49
N HIS A 631 50.39 7.18 -18.61
CA HIS A 631 51.46 7.23 -19.61
C HIS A 631 52.44 8.40 -19.42
N ASN A 632 52.33 9.18 -18.34
CA ASN A 632 53.12 10.40 -18.07
C ASN A 632 53.08 11.43 -19.21
N ILE A 633 51.93 11.60 -19.86
CA ILE A 633 51.69 12.57 -20.93
C ILE A 633 50.98 13.79 -20.35
N GLU A 634 51.40 15.00 -20.73
CA GLU A 634 50.75 16.23 -20.29
C GLU A 634 49.39 16.41 -20.96
N PHE A 635 48.33 16.49 -20.16
CA PHE A 635 46.97 16.80 -20.61
C PHE A 635 46.52 18.15 -20.03
N ALA A 636 46.33 19.16 -20.88
CA ALA A 636 45.96 20.50 -20.43
C ALA A 636 45.08 21.26 -21.45
N PRO A 637 44.10 22.06 -21.01
CA PRO A 637 43.27 22.86 -21.91
C PRO A 637 44.11 23.95 -22.59
N THR A 638 44.02 24.06 -23.92
CA THR A 638 44.76 25.07 -24.68
C THR A 638 44.02 26.41 -24.61
N LYS A 639 44.64 27.43 -24.01
CA LYS A 639 44.01 28.76 -23.85
C LYS A 639 43.66 29.38 -25.21
N HIS A 640 42.42 29.84 -25.37
CA HIS A 640 41.88 30.57 -26.53
C HIS A 640 41.80 29.81 -27.87
N LYS A 641 41.85 28.47 -27.87
CA LYS A 641 41.52 27.66 -29.05
C LYS A 641 40.23 26.88 -28.83
N SER A 642 39.22 27.17 -29.64
CA SER A 642 37.97 26.40 -29.71
C SER A 642 37.64 26.11 -31.17
N VAL A 643 37.19 24.88 -31.45
CA VAL A 643 36.77 24.45 -32.78
C VAL A 643 35.31 24.03 -32.66
N ASP A 644 34.44 24.61 -33.49
CA ASP A 644 32.98 24.40 -33.45
C ASP A 644 32.35 24.56 -32.05
N GLY A 645 32.82 25.55 -31.29
CA GLY A 645 32.32 25.84 -29.93
C GLY A 645 32.84 24.88 -28.84
N ARG A 646 33.74 23.96 -29.17
CA ARG A 646 34.31 22.96 -28.25
C ARG A 646 35.75 23.31 -27.91
N GLN A 647 36.12 23.03 -26.65
CA GLN A 647 37.44 23.32 -26.11
C GLN A 647 38.48 22.34 -26.68
N VAL A 648 39.60 22.88 -27.19
CA VAL A 648 40.75 22.06 -27.60
C VAL A 648 41.63 21.81 -26.38
N TYR A 649 42.03 20.56 -26.19
CA TYR A 649 42.98 20.12 -25.17
C TYR A 649 44.30 19.74 -25.85
N ALA A 650 45.42 20.01 -25.18
CA ALA A 650 46.72 19.49 -25.55
C ALA A 650 46.92 18.15 -24.86
N PHE A 651 47.26 17.12 -25.63
CA PHE A 651 47.66 15.79 -25.16
C PHE A 651 49.08 15.57 -25.70
N GLY A 652 50.08 15.88 -24.87
CA GLY A 652 51.48 15.93 -25.28
C GLY A 652 51.71 16.96 -26.40
N ARG A 653 52.16 16.50 -27.57
CA ARG A 653 52.38 17.35 -28.76
C ARG A 653 51.14 17.51 -29.66
N GLN A 654 50.05 16.84 -29.32
CA GLN A 654 48.85 16.81 -30.16
C GLN A 654 47.73 17.68 -29.60
N HIS A 655 46.88 18.17 -30.49
CA HIS A 655 45.66 18.87 -30.13
C HIS A 655 44.46 17.95 -30.33
N ILE A 656 43.68 17.76 -29.27
CA ILE A 656 42.51 16.89 -29.26
C ILE A 656 41.24 17.65 -28.89
N VAL A 657 40.12 17.22 -29.44
CA VAL A 657 38.77 17.68 -29.10
C VAL A 657 37.98 16.47 -28.64
N ILE A 658 37.30 16.62 -27.50
CA ILE A 658 36.44 15.58 -26.92
C ILE A 658 35.00 15.96 -27.22
N ASP A 659 34.29 15.10 -27.93
CA ASP A 659 32.86 15.26 -28.18
C ASP A 659 32.10 14.05 -27.64
N HIS A 660 31.32 14.27 -26.58
CA HIS A 660 30.62 13.22 -25.85
C HIS A 660 31.58 12.07 -25.45
N SER A 661 31.60 10.99 -26.24
CA SER A 661 32.41 9.78 -26.04
C SER A 661 33.42 9.52 -27.16
N LEU A 662 33.61 10.46 -28.09
CA LEU A 662 34.53 10.34 -29.22
C LEU A 662 35.69 11.34 -29.08
N LEU A 663 36.89 10.84 -29.37
CA LEU A 663 38.13 11.62 -29.39
C LEU A 663 38.49 11.97 -30.83
N PHE A 664 38.82 13.24 -31.06
CA PHE A 664 39.31 13.70 -32.35
C PHE A 664 40.69 14.33 -32.18
N VAL A 665 41.59 14.03 -33.10
CA VAL A 665 42.95 14.57 -33.13
C VAL A 665 43.17 15.44 -34.37
N GLU A 666 43.91 16.53 -34.21
CA GLU A 666 44.28 17.40 -35.32
C GLU A 666 45.22 16.68 -36.30
N SER A 667 44.71 16.36 -37.49
CA SER A 667 45.44 15.66 -38.56
C SER A 667 46.17 16.65 -39.48
N THR A 668 45.50 17.78 -39.79
CA THR A 668 46.08 18.96 -40.46
C THR A 668 45.53 20.23 -39.82
N LYS A 669 46.20 21.39 -39.98
CA LYS A 669 45.81 22.64 -39.30
C LYS A 669 44.32 22.97 -39.50
N GLY A 670 43.52 22.78 -38.45
CA GLY A 670 42.07 23.03 -38.46
C GLY A 670 41.16 21.85 -38.85
N GLN A 671 41.69 20.66 -39.13
CA GLN A 671 40.89 19.46 -39.43
C GLN A 671 41.14 18.36 -38.38
N PHE A 672 40.06 17.86 -37.78
CA PHE A 672 40.06 16.92 -36.67
C PHE A 672 39.45 15.59 -37.10
N ASP A 673 40.25 14.52 -37.07
CA ASP A 673 39.83 13.17 -37.45
C ASP A 673 39.62 12.32 -36.19
N PRO A 674 38.60 11.43 -36.14
CA PRO A 674 38.33 10.58 -35.00
C PRO A 674 39.49 9.58 -34.78
N ILE A 675 39.88 9.37 -33.53
CA ILE A 675 40.96 8.46 -33.15
C ILE A 675 40.62 7.69 -31.88
N ASP A 676 41.04 6.43 -31.80
CA ASP A 676 40.93 5.63 -30.59
C ASP A 676 41.97 6.05 -29.54
N ILE A 677 41.64 5.90 -28.26
CA ILE A 677 42.50 6.33 -27.14
C ILE A 677 43.86 5.61 -27.13
N ASP A 678 43.90 4.35 -27.55
CA ASP A 678 45.12 3.55 -27.66
C ASP A 678 46.00 3.99 -28.84
N GLU A 679 45.40 4.50 -29.91
CA GLU A 679 46.14 5.06 -31.05
C GLU A 679 46.62 6.48 -30.78
N LEU A 680 45.92 7.24 -29.93
CA LEU A 680 46.32 8.57 -29.52
C LEU A 680 47.68 8.57 -28.80
N VAL A 681 47.91 7.61 -27.89
CA VAL A 681 49.21 7.46 -27.20
C VAL A 681 50.34 7.11 -28.17
N LYS A 682 50.07 6.33 -29.22
CA LYS A 682 51.10 5.97 -30.22
C LYS A 682 51.54 7.17 -31.07
N LYS A 683 50.70 8.19 -31.18
CA LYS A 683 51.00 9.40 -31.97
C LYS A 683 51.46 10.59 -31.10
N ALA A 684 51.23 10.57 -29.78
CA ALA A 684 51.66 11.57 -28.80
C ALA A 684 53.16 11.47 -28.50
#